data_AF-A0A6N7XRP3-F1
#
_entry.id   AF-A0A6N7XRP3-F1
#
_cell.length_a   1.000
_cell.length_b   1.000
_cell.length_c   1.000
_cell.angle_alpha   90.00
_cell.angle_beta   90.00
_cell.angle_gamma   90.00
#
_symmetry.space_group_name_H-M   'P 1'
#
loop_
_entity.id
_entity.type
_entity.pdbx_description
1 polymer ?
#
loop_
_entity_poly.entity_id
_entity_poly.type
_entity_poly.pdbx_seq_one_letter_code
_entity_poly.pdbx_strand_id
1 'polypeptide(L)'
;MQISKKTNYFVSVIEFKEINKNPFIAGLLSIFLGIFGVHRFYLKRKLTGFIFCIIVITSLQFGDANIVAILLLLSFIEGVIYIIKGIGWLKDKLINNSISNNEYMDKLQRVTDEEKINMDGKETRDGLNEKEKINEIEIIEVSHIEPKKIHTETKSSNKYQNNWTKKLDIPYERYIMEISQVKDETIKFYEKLCNYLDEELRKKQISLNKEIKRILEEGGRYNNILYTIYCISEGHVTKAYSGGYDYYDPGYSYGILEEHLGKDIRDKVFAKAQGLEKNVAPPMDEVLIYFNLTENGLPKKWWDNDGKLRKNMEFNTKDLNVLTATPSRNTIVWDIYSAKKKIISLYLVLWESISNGLEADVKWIKKKKDVLKKIIDGEYRYYIDYENENILASLIKISENTLREVIPNTQILNITNDQENIDKYLPKEVVKDINNKIIEYKKGISRKEIENILNEMIEKRPSDWKLKAEKILMADIDMGLKDLISYEQDENFLKIAKEIIKKSDYKELLLLSLYGIGKQENLSQKNIKLLESIIYSSNLSIYKELVEDKIALSMELLNRLVELTMPIRKKIELDMNKVELSKKELTETVNIVQEYIGENEDKIIETENKNPIEKIVEEIDDKLDFKYGEFLNLILNIGAMKIEDGKRIAMDNGTLLNAFISEVNRELYEYIQDQTIIIDDDYIKIDEFYVDMVRELIKNEE
;
A
#
# COMPACT_ATOMS: atom_id res chain seq x y z
N MET A 1 22.67 59.17 16.44
CA MET A 1 21.61 58.33 17.03
C MET A 1 20.32 58.61 16.26
N GLN A 2 20.08 57.90 15.14
CA GLN A 2 18.88 58.08 14.34
C GLN A 2 17.73 57.29 14.98
N ILE A 3 16.72 58.02 15.45
CA ILE A 3 15.43 57.45 15.89
C ILE A 3 14.51 57.52 14.67
N SER A 4 14.27 56.41 13.96
CA SER A 4 13.25 56.37 12.90
C SER A 4 12.69 54.96 12.61
N LYS A 5 11.67 54.57 13.37
CA LYS A 5 10.44 53.91 12.92
C LYS A 5 9.54 53.86 14.16
N LYS A 6 8.29 54.32 14.08
CA LYS A 6 7.29 54.06 15.14
C LYS A 6 7.16 52.54 15.26
N THR A 7 7.77 51.96 16.28
CA THR A 7 7.67 50.52 16.54
C THR A 7 6.33 50.28 17.22
N ASN A 8 5.35 49.82 16.46
CA ASN A 8 4.08 49.39 17.03
C ASN A 8 4.31 48.28 18.06
N TYR A 9 3.55 48.29 19.15
CA TYR A 9 3.70 47.33 20.24
C TYR A 9 3.61 45.87 19.74
N PHE A 10 2.72 45.60 18.78
CA PHE A 10 2.64 44.33 18.07
C PHE A 10 3.48 44.35 16.80
N VAL A 11 4.20 43.25 16.55
CA VAL A 11 4.95 43.05 15.30
C VAL A 11 3.98 42.82 14.13
N SER A 12 4.19 43.55 13.02
CA SER A 12 3.40 43.40 11.79
C SER A 12 3.90 42.23 10.93
N VAL A 13 3.07 41.72 10.02
CA VAL A 13 3.49 40.63 9.09
C VAL A 13 4.69 41.05 8.24
N ILE A 14 4.77 42.34 7.85
CA ILE A 14 5.90 42.90 7.10
C ILE A 14 7.17 42.88 7.95
N GLU A 15 7.07 43.30 9.21
CA GLU A 15 8.20 43.30 10.15
C GLU A 15 8.69 41.88 10.46
N PHE A 16 7.80 40.87 10.53
CA PHE A 16 8.17 39.46 10.63
C PHE A 16 9.01 38.96 9.45
N LYS A 17 8.69 39.41 8.23
CA LYS A 17 9.48 39.12 7.02
C LYS A 17 10.84 39.80 7.08
N GLU A 18 10.90 41.08 7.50
CA GLU A 18 12.16 41.84 7.64
C GLU A 18 13.12 41.19 8.66
N ILE A 19 12.62 40.66 9.78
CA ILE A 19 13.45 40.04 10.83
C ILE A 19 13.74 38.55 10.59
N ASN A 20 13.15 37.95 9.56
CA ASN A 20 13.20 36.52 9.22
C ASN A 20 12.85 35.62 10.41
N LYS A 21 11.67 35.85 11.02
CA LYS A 21 11.17 35.06 12.16
C LYS A 21 9.75 34.59 11.91
N ASN A 22 9.41 33.43 12.44
CA ASN A 22 8.09 32.83 12.26
C ASN A 22 7.10 33.41 13.28
N PRO A 23 5.97 34.02 12.84
CA PRO A 23 4.96 34.57 13.75
C PRO A 23 4.36 33.51 14.67
N PHE A 24 4.19 32.28 14.18
CA PHE A 24 3.64 31.17 14.97
C PHE A 24 4.53 30.80 16.15
N ILE A 25 5.86 30.73 15.93
CA ILE A 25 6.84 30.45 16.99
C ILE A 25 6.85 31.58 18.02
N ALA A 26 6.78 32.84 17.56
CA ALA A 26 6.68 33.99 18.46
C ALA A 26 5.41 33.94 19.32
N GLY A 27 4.28 33.47 18.76
CA GLY A 27 3.02 33.29 19.48
C GLY A 27 3.11 32.23 20.57
N LEU A 28 3.66 31.05 20.27
CA LEU A 28 3.88 29.99 21.25
C LEU A 28 4.81 30.44 22.39
N LEU A 29 5.92 31.09 22.06
CA LEU A 29 6.85 31.64 23.06
C LEU A 29 6.18 32.69 23.94
N SER A 30 5.22 33.45 23.41
CA SER A 30 4.51 34.48 24.15
C SER A 30 3.50 33.87 25.13
N ILE A 31 2.80 32.80 24.75
CA ILE A 31 1.86 32.11 25.65
C ILE A 31 2.59 31.40 26.79
N PHE A 32 3.63 30.62 26.49
CA PHE A 32 4.27 29.77 27.49
C PHE A 32 5.38 30.45 28.29
N LEU A 33 6.09 31.40 27.67
CA LEU A 33 7.27 32.05 28.25
C LEU A 33 7.20 33.59 28.20
N GLY A 34 6.03 34.15 27.85
CA GLY A 34 5.92 35.58 27.61
C GLY A 34 5.97 36.43 28.87
N ILE A 35 5.67 35.85 30.04
CA ILE A 35 5.89 36.53 31.33
C ILE A 35 7.35 37.00 31.47
N PHE A 36 8.31 36.19 31.03
CA PHE A 36 9.74 36.52 31.03
C PHE A 36 10.18 37.32 29.77
N GLY A 37 9.25 37.72 28.91
CA GLY A 37 9.54 38.46 27.69
C GLY A 37 10.35 37.68 26.64
N VAL A 38 10.41 36.35 26.71
CA VAL A 38 11.23 35.49 25.83
C VAL A 38 10.87 35.66 24.35
N HIS A 39 9.58 35.78 24.04
CA HIS A 39 9.11 36.07 22.68
C HIS A 39 9.63 37.40 22.16
N ARG A 40 9.83 38.41 23.02
CA ARG A 40 10.37 39.72 22.60
C ARG A 40 11.85 39.64 22.23
N PHE A 41 12.62 38.79 22.91
CA PHE A 41 14.00 38.49 22.51
C PHE A 41 14.05 37.75 21.17
N TYR A 42 13.16 36.79 20.95
CA TYR A 42 13.00 36.10 19.67
C TYR A 42 12.72 37.09 18.52
N LEU A 43 11.92 38.13 18.79
CA LEU A 43 11.57 39.21 17.86
C LEU A 43 12.64 40.33 17.76
N LYS A 44 13.84 40.13 18.32
CA LYS A 44 14.93 41.12 18.38
C LYS A 44 14.58 42.43 19.13
N ARG A 45 13.50 42.47 19.92
CA ARG A 45 13.08 43.62 20.74
C ARG A 45 13.68 43.56 22.15
N LYS A 46 15.03 43.63 22.21
CA LYS A 46 15.83 43.42 23.43
C LYS A 46 15.45 44.35 24.59
N LEU A 47 15.19 45.63 24.31
CA LEU A 47 14.82 46.62 25.33
C LEU A 47 13.50 46.25 26.02
N THR A 48 12.47 45.91 25.26
CA THR A 48 11.16 45.53 25.84
C THR A 48 11.19 44.16 26.53
N GLY A 49 12.02 43.22 26.04
CA GLY A 49 12.22 41.95 26.73
C GLY A 49 12.90 42.13 28.09
N PHE A 50 13.91 43.02 28.15
CA PHE A 50 14.61 43.33 29.40
C PHE A 50 13.70 44.02 30.43
N ILE A 51 12.80 44.91 29.99
CA ILE A 51 11.78 45.54 30.85
C ILE A 51 10.87 44.47 31.47
N PHE A 52 10.40 43.49 30.68
CA PHE A 52 9.59 42.38 31.19
C PHE A 52 10.34 41.57 32.25
N CYS A 53 11.62 41.24 32.02
CA CYS A 53 12.44 40.53 33.01
C CYS A 53 12.58 41.31 34.32
N ILE A 54 12.86 42.62 34.25
CA ILE A 54 13.00 43.45 35.45
C ILE A 54 11.68 43.50 36.23
N ILE A 55 10.56 43.75 35.55
CA ILE A 55 9.25 43.83 36.20
C ILE A 55 8.90 42.51 36.87
N VAL A 56 9.17 41.36 36.23
CA VAL A 56 8.94 40.05 36.86
C VAL A 56 9.79 39.86 38.11
N ILE A 57 11.09 40.18 38.04
CA ILE A 57 12.01 40.02 39.18
C ILE A 57 11.60 40.93 40.34
N THR A 58 11.27 42.20 40.07
CA THR A 58 10.84 43.13 41.12
C THR A 58 9.48 42.73 41.70
N SER A 59 8.52 42.31 40.86
CA SER A 59 7.19 41.90 41.33
C SER A 59 7.24 40.65 42.21
N LEU A 60 8.12 39.70 41.88
CA LEU A 60 8.37 38.50 42.70
C LEU A 60 9.05 38.84 44.03
N GLN A 61 9.95 39.83 44.05
CA GLN A 61 10.66 40.26 45.26
C GLN A 61 9.76 41.03 46.24
N PHE A 62 8.78 41.80 45.74
CA PHE A 62 7.85 42.60 46.54
C PHE A 62 6.46 41.95 46.74
N GLY A 63 6.24 40.73 46.22
CA GLY A 63 5.02 39.95 46.45
C GLY A 63 3.77 40.46 45.73
N ASP A 64 3.93 41.23 44.66
CA ASP A 64 2.83 41.94 44.01
C ASP A 64 2.20 41.09 42.89
N ALA A 65 1.32 40.16 43.30
CA ALA A 65 0.70 39.17 42.41
C ALA A 65 -0.13 39.79 41.26
N ASN A 66 -0.60 41.02 41.43
CA ASN A 66 -1.41 41.72 40.43
C ASN A 66 -0.61 42.09 39.17
N ILE A 67 0.65 42.51 39.33
CA ILE A 67 1.51 42.89 38.20
C ILE A 67 1.87 41.65 37.36
N VAL A 68 2.14 40.53 38.04
CA VAL A 68 2.40 39.24 37.41
C VAL A 68 1.19 38.76 36.60
N ALA A 69 -0.02 38.87 37.15
CA ALA A 69 -1.26 38.52 36.44
C ALA A 69 -1.49 39.39 35.19
N ILE A 70 -1.23 40.70 35.28
CA ILE A 70 -1.36 41.63 34.15
C ILE A 70 -0.35 41.28 33.03
N LEU A 71 0.90 40.98 33.37
CA LEU A 71 1.92 40.58 32.39
C LEU A 71 1.57 39.25 31.71
N LEU A 72 1.01 38.30 32.47
CA LEU A 72 0.56 37.03 31.93
C LEU A 72 -0.60 37.23 30.94
N LEU A 73 -1.56 38.08 31.27
CA LEU A 73 -2.67 38.44 30.38
C LEU A 73 -2.20 39.14 29.10
N LEU A 74 -1.28 40.12 29.23
CA LEU A 74 -0.71 40.82 28.07
C LEU A 74 0.05 39.88 27.14
N SER A 75 0.82 38.95 27.71
CA SER A 75 1.57 37.94 26.97
C SER A 75 0.65 36.94 26.28
N PHE A 76 -0.44 36.56 26.93
CA PHE A 76 -1.45 35.69 26.33
C PHE A 76 -2.13 36.36 25.12
N ILE A 77 -2.56 37.62 25.26
CA ILE A 77 -3.19 38.39 24.17
C ILE A 77 -2.20 38.56 23.00
N GLU A 78 -0.95 38.91 23.29
CA GLU A 78 0.10 39.03 22.28
C GLU A 78 0.36 37.69 21.56
N GLY A 79 0.36 36.59 22.29
CA GLY A 79 0.49 35.24 21.74
C GLY A 79 -0.62 34.85 20.77
N VAL A 80 -1.88 35.10 21.15
CA VAL A 80 -3.05 34.84 20.29
C VAL A 80 -2.96 35.65 18.98
N ILE A 81 -2.60 36.94 19.07
CA ILE A 81 -2.45 37.80 17.90
C ILE A 81 -1.37 37.29 16.95
N TYR A 82 -0.23 36.81 17.45
CA TYR A 82 0.84 36.26 16.62
C TYR A 82 0.52 34.90 16.02
N ILE A 83 -0.25 34.05 16.72
CA ILE A 83 -0.75 32.79 16.16
C ILE A 83 -1.70 33.07 14.98
N ILE A 84 -2.65 33.99 15.14
CA ILE A 84 -3.58 34.38 14.06
C ILE A 84 -2.80 34.88 12.83
N LYS A 85 -1.79 35.74 13.05
CA LYS A 85 -0.89 36.21 11.97
C LYS A 85 -0.08 35.07 11.34
N GLY A 86 0.35 34.09 12.14
CA GLY A 86 1.07 32.90 11.66
C GLY A 86 0.21 31.98 10.79
N ILE A 87 -1.08 31.83 11.11
CA ILE A 87 -2.03 31.05 10.31
C ILE A 87 -2.24 31.72 8.94
N GLY A 88 -2.41 33.04 8.91
CA GLY A 88 -2.46 33.79 7.64
C GLY A 88 -1.18 33.63 6.81
N TRP A 89 -0.01 33.68 7.45
CA TRP A 89 1.28 33.49 6.79
C TRP A 89 1.48 32.07 6.24
N LEU A 90 0.99 31.04 6.94
CA LEU A 90 0.97 29.65 6.46
C LEU A 90 0.03 29.49 5.27
N LYS A 91 -1.15 30.12 5.30
CA LYS A 91 -2.11 30.11 4.18
C LYS A 91 -1.48 30.74 2.93
N ASP A 92 -0.83 31.90 3.05
CA ASP A 92 -0.13 32.55 1.94
C ASP A 92 1.01 31.68 1.37
N LYS A 93 1.76 30.99 2.24
CA LYS A 93 2.85 30.08 1.83
C LYS A 93 2.32 28.84 1.10
N LEU A 94 1.20 28.28 1.55
CA LEU A 94 0.54 27.13 0.92
C LEU A 94 -0.06 27.51 -0.44
N ILE A 95 -0.69 28.67 -0.54
CA ILE A 95 -1.22 29.19 -1.81
C ILE A 95 -0.09 29.40 -2.83
N ASN A 96 1.00 30.07 -2.44
CA ASN A 96 2.14 30.30 -3.34
C ASN A 96 2.85 28.99 -3.75
N ASN A 97 2.95 28.00 -2.86
CA ASN A 97 3.49 26.68 -3.20
C ASN A 97 2.54 25.90 -4.14
N SER A 98 1.22 26.03 -3.98
CA SER A 98 0.24 25.39 -4.87
C SER A 98 0.28 25.97 -6.29
N ILE A 99 0.49 27.28 -6.42
CA ILE A 99 0.64 27.97 -7.72
C ILE A 99 1.95 27.52 -8.39
N SER A 100 3.06 27.48 -7.64
CA SER A 100 4.36 27.01 -8.16
C SER A 100 4.35 25.53 -8.55
N ASN A 101 3.61 24.68 -7.83
CA ASN A 101 3.48 23.26 -8.16
C ASN A 101 2.58 23.05 -9.38
N ASN A 102 1.49 23.81 -9.53
CA ASN A 102 0.66 23.76 -10.73
C ASN A 102 1.43 24.18 -11.98
N GLU A 103 2.28 25.21 -11.89
CA GLU A 103 3.11 25.65 -13.03
C GLU A 103 4.19 24.61 -13.41
N TYR A 104 4.68 23.84 -12.44
CA TYR A 104 5.60 22.71 -12.69
C TYR A 104 4.89 21.50 -13.29
N MET A 105 3.68 21.18 -12.81
CA MET A 105 2.85 20.10 -13.33
C MET A 105 2.36 20.39 -14.75
N ASP A 106 2.00 21.64 -15.06
CA ASP A 106 1.66 22.09 -16.43
C ASP A 106 2.84 21.95 -17.40
N LYS A 107 4.07 22.18 -16.91
CA LYS A 107 5.29 21.96 -17.70
C LYS A 107 5.56 20.46 -17.92
N LEU A 108 5.38 19.62 -16.89
CA LEU A 108 5.50 18.17 -17.05
C LEU A 108 4.44 17.61 -18.01
N GLN A 109 3.19 18.09 -17.92
CA GLN A 109 2.10 17.65 -18.79
C GLN A 109 2.41 17.95 -20.26
N ARG A 110 2.91 19.15 -20.57
CA ARG A 110 3.32 19.55 -21.93
C ARG A 110 4.47 18.69 -22.48
N VAL A 111 5.45 18.34 -21.65
CA VAL A 111 6.55 17.43 -22.04
C VAL A 111 6.00 16.02 -22.32
N THR A 112 5.05 15.56 -21.51
CA THR A 112 4.44 14.23 -21.68
C THR A 112 3.54 14.16 -22.92
N ASP A 113 2.87 15.26 -23.26
CA ASP A 113 2.03 15.37 -24.45
C ASP A 113 2.87 15.50 -25.73
N GLU A 114 4.01 16.19 -25.69
CA GLU A 114 5.00 16.23 -26.78
C GLU A 114 5.68 14.85 -27.01
N GLU A 115 5.91 14.07 -25.96
CA GLU A 115 6.42 12.69 -26.08
C GLU A 115 5.38 11.73 -26.68
N LYS A 116 4.09 11.90 -26.35
CA LYS A 116 3.00 11.11 -26.97
C LYS A 116 2.77 11.44 -28.44
N ILE A 117 2.85 12.71 -28.82
CA ILE A 117 2.73 13.14 -30.23
C ILE A 117 3.90 12.58 -31.07
N ASN A 118 5.09 12.45 -30.48
CA ASN A 118 6.26 11.86 -31.15
C ASN A 118 6.25 10.33 -31.23
N MET A 119 5.49 9.63 -30.38
CA MET A 119 5.28 8.18 -30.47
C MET A 119 4.18 7.80 -31.47
N ASP A 120 3.09 8.57 -31.56
CA ASP A 120 2.00 8.32 -32.53
C ASP A 120 2.38 8.66 -33.98
N GLY A 121 3.41 9.50 -34.18
CA GLY A 121 3.91 9.89 -35.51
C GLY A 121 4.75 8.84 -36.24
N LYS A 122 4.99 7.65 -35.66
CA LYS A 122 5.94 6.65 -36.20
C LYS A 122 5.29 5.40 -36.80
N GLU A 123 3.98 5.22 -36.72
CA GLU A 123 3.27 4.03 -37.25
C GLU A 123 2.43 4.27 -38.53
N THR A 124 2.42 5.48 -39.10
CA THR A 124 1.80 5.73 -40.41
C THR A 124 2.79 6.35 -41.39
N ARG A 125 3.64 5.49 -41.96
CA ARG A 125 4.35 5.76 -43.22
C ARG A 125 4.28 4.51 -44.09
N ASP A 126 3.17 4.37 -44.79
CA ASP A 126 3.13 3.85 -46.16
C ASP A 126 1.80 4.26 -46.80
N GLY A 127 1.86 5.11 -47.83
CA GLY A 127 0.68 5.47 -48.62
C GLY A 127 0.60 6.92 -49.09
N LEU A 128 1.29 7.20 -50.21
CA LEU A 128 0.91 8.12 -51.29
C LEU A 128 1.08 9.64 -51.10
N ASN A 129 2.15 10.11 -51.77
CA ASN A 129 2.29 11.44 -52.38
C ASN A 129 1.13 11.76 -53.33
N GLU A 130 0.62 13.00 -53.31
CA GLU A 130 0.69 13.91 -54.47
C GLU A 130 0.26 15.36 -54.14
N LYS A 131 1.24 16.26 -54.34
CA LYS A 131 1.19 17.58 -55.00
C LYS A 131 0.39 18.75 -54.40
N GLU A 132 1.19 19.74 -54.00
CA GLU A 132 0.90 21.17 -53.87
C GLU A 132 0.21 21.80 -55.10
N LYS A 133 -0.67 22.78 -54.84
CA LYS A 133 -0.62 24.07 -55.53
C LYS A 133 -1.42 25.15 -54.76
N ILE A 134 -0.69 26.19 -54.40
CA ILE A 134 -1.18 27.50 -53.96
C ILE A 134 -1.72 28.24 -55.21
N ASN A 135 -2.84 28.96 -55.08
CA ASN A 135 -2.98 30.30 -55.67
C ASN A 135 -4.19 31.07 -55.10
N GLU A 136 -3.83 32.26 -54.60
CA GLU A 136 -4.48 33.57 -54.54
C GLU A 136 -5.99 33.77 -54.77
N ILE A 137 -6.46 34.72 -53.97
CA ILE A 137 -7.79 35.32 -53.85
C ILE A 137 -8.14 36.11 -55.12
N GLU A 138 -9.37 35.91 -55.64
CA GLU A 138 -10.05 36.90 -56.49
C GLU A 138 -11.48 37.09 -55.97
N ILE A 139 -11.76 38.29 -55.45
CA ILE A 139 -13.08 38.72 -55.01
C ILE A 139 -13.85 39.12 -56.27
N ILE A 140 -14.97 38.44 -56.56
CA ILE A 140 -15.93 38.87 -57.59
C ILE A 140 -17.30 39.10 -56.92
N GLU A 141 -17.81 40.28 -57.21
CA GLU A 141 -19.04 40.89 -56.72
C GLU A 141 -20.31 40.24 -57.34
N VAL A 142 -21.39 40.30 -56.57
CA VAL A 142 -22.67 39.60 -56.77
C VAL A 142 -23.51 40.25 -57.88
N SER A 143 -24.00 39.47 -58.85
CA SER A 143 -25.35 39.67 -59.42
C SER A 143 -25.80 38.52 -60.33
N HIS A 144 -27.05 38.08 -60.12
CA HIS A 144 -27.88 37.24 -60.99
C HIS A 144 -27.70 35.71 -60.98
N ILE A 145 -28.26 35.05 -59.96
CA ILE A 145 -28.83 33.71 -60.11
C ILE A 145 -30.18 33.63 -59.36
N GLU A 146 -31.25 33.34 -60.09
CA GLU A 146 -32.59 33.10 -59.54
C GLU A 146 -32.64 31.78 -58.73
N PRO A 147 -33.34 31.75 -57.58
CA PRO A 147 -33.36 30.58 -56.71
C PRO A 147 -34.21 29.45 -57.31
N LYS A 148 -33.56 28.33 -57.66
CA LYS A 148 -34.23 27.06 -57.98
C LYS A 148 -34.64 26.37 -56.68
N LYS A 149 -35.94 26.12 -56.51
CA LYS A 149 -36.55 25.44 -55.34
C LYS A 149 -35.91 24.08 -55.06
N ILE A 150 -35.41 23.90 -53.85
CA ILE A 150 -35.09 22.58 -53.27
C ILE A 150 -36.31 22.11 -52.47
N HIS A 151 -36.71 20.87 -52.72
CA HIS A 151 -37.81 20.19 -52.04
C HIS A 151 -37.56 20.10 -50.54
N THR A 152 -38.48 20.63 -49.74
CA THR A 152 -38.56 20.42 -48.29
C THR A 152 -39.20 19.07 -48.01
N GLU A 153 -38.39 18.12 -47.54
CA GLU A 153 -38.90 17.04 -46.71
C GLU A 153 -39.63 17.64 -45.49
N THR A 154 -40.82 17.13 -45.25
CA THR A 154 -41.74 17.60 -44.22
C THR A 154 -41.21 17.22 -42.83
N LYS A 155 -40.32 18.03 -42.27
CA LYS A 155 -40.01 17.99 -40.83
C LYS A 155 -41.13 18.71 -40.06
N SER A 156 -41.98 17.89 -39.45
CA SER A 156 -42.86 18.17 -38.32
C SER A 156 -42.41 19.37 -37.45
N SER A 157 -43.23 20.43 -37.47
CA SER A 157 -43.37 21.54 -36.51
C SER A 157 -42.16 21.94 -35.64
N ASN A 158 -41.54 23.08 -35.97
CA ASN A 158 -40.75 23.86 -35.01
C ASN A 158 -41.65 24.32 -33.84
N LYS A 159 -41.49 23.66 -32.69
CA LYS A 159 -42.06 24.10 -31.41
C LYS A 159 -41.36 25.42 -31.04
N TYR A 160 -42.11 26.53 -30.91
CA TYR A 160 -41.58 27.78 -30.35
C TYR A 160 -40.88 27.47 -29.02
N GLN A 161 -39.55 27.45 -28.98
CA GLN A 161 -38.79 27.34 -27.73
C GLN A 161 -38.84 28.70 -27.03
N ASN A 162 -39.67 28.82 -25.99
CA ASN A 162 -39.61 29.96 -25.09
C ASN A 162 -38.24 29.98 -24.41
N ASN A 163 -37.49 31.06 -24.58
CA ASN A 163 -36.27 31.28 -23.81
C ASN A 163 -36.64 31.83 -22.43
N TRP A 164 -36.78 30.92 -21.45
CA TRP A 164 -37.21 31.24 -20.09
C TRP A 164 -36.14 31.98 -19.29
N THR A 165 -34.87 31.76 -19.60
CA THR A 165 -33.72 32.37 -18.93
C THR A 165 -33.62 33.86 -19.21
N LYS A 166 -33.91 34.30 -20.45
CA LYS A 166 -33.97 35.75 -20.79
C LYS A 166 -35.09 36.51 -20.06
N LYS A 167 -36.12 35.81 -19.59
CA LYS A 167 -37.26 36.41 -18.87
C LYS A 167 -37.10 36.32 -17.35
N LEU A 168 -36.12 35.55 -16.88
CA LEU A 168 -35.87 35.34 -15.46
C LEU A 168 -35.21 36.60 -14.89
N ASP A 169 -35.90 37.24 -13.96
CA ASP A 169 -35.34 38.29 -13.11
C ASP A 169 -34.99 37.67 -11.76
N ILE A 170 -33.72 37.76 -11.35
CA ILE A 170 -33.18 37.16 -10.12
C ILE A 170 -32.95 38.29 -9.11
N PRO A 171 -33.91 38.55 -8.19
CA PRO A 171 -33.78 39.63 -7.22
C PRO A 171 -32.71 39.36 -6.16
N TYR A 172 -32.43 38.08 -5.90
CA TYR A 172 -31.46 37.63 -4.91
C TYR A 172 -30.89 36.28 -5.34
N GLU A 173 -29.57 36.12 -5.21
CA GLU A 173 -28.86 34.90 -5.53
C GLU A 173 -28.06 34.46 -4.29
N ARG A 174 -28.13 33.16 -3.94
CA ARG A 174 -27.38 32.62 -2.79
C ARG A 174 -25.93 32.36 -3.18
N TYR A 175 -25.05 32.40 -2.18
CA TYR A 175 -23.60 32.20 -2.34
C TYR A 175 -23.23 30.92 -3.11
N ILE A 176 -24.00 29.84 -2.93
CA ILE A 176 -23.79 28.57 -3.64
C ILE A 176 -23.82 28.71 -5.18
N MET A 177 -24.54 29.70 -5.72
CA MET A 177 -24.61 29.94 -7.16
C MET A 177 -23.34 30.60 -7.72
N GLU A 178 -22.37 30.97 -6.90
CA GLU A 178 -21.02 31.34 -7.37
C GLU A 178 -20.29 30.14 -8.00
N ILE A 179 -20.66 28.90 -7.63
CA ILE A 179 -20.09 27.70 -8.24
C ILE A 179 -20.72 27.49 -9.62
N SER A 180 -19.91 27.58 -10.67
CA SER A 180 -20.39 27.55 -12.07
C SER A 180 -21.26 26.34 -12.36
N GLN A 181 -20.81 25.14 -11.93
CA GLN A 181 -21.56 23.91 -12.19
C GLN A 181 -22.95 23.95 -11.56
N VAL A 182 -23.07 24.43 -10.31
CA VAL A 182 -24.37 24.49 -9.62
C VAL A 182 -25.30 25.46 -10.31
N LYS A 183 -24.78 26.62 -10.74
CA LYS A 183 -25.54 27.61 -11.48
C LYS A 183 -26.01 27.07 -12.83
N ASP A 184 -25.12 26.43 -13.59
CA ASP A 184 -25.44 25.87 -14.91
C ASP A 184 -26.49 24.77 -14.81
N GLU A 185 -26.35 23.85 -13.85
CA GLU A 185 -27.33 22.79 -13.63
C GLU A 185 -28.65 23.34 -13.11
N THR A 186 -28.65 24.36 -12.24
CA THR A 186 -29.86 25.05 -11.78
C THR A 186 -30.61 25.69 -12.94
N ILE A 187 -29.91 26.35 -13.87
CA ILE A 187 -30.51 26.97 -15.04
C ILE A 187 -31.08 25.92 -16.00
N LYS A 188 -30.34 24.83 -16.29
CA LYS A 188 -30.84 23.71 -17.10
C LYS A 188 -32.08 23.07 -16.47
N PHE A 189 -32.09 22.90 -15.16
CA PHE A 189 -33.22 22.34 -14.40
C PHE A 189 -34.43 23.27 -14.48
N TYR A 190 -34.22 24.57 -14.27
CA TYR A 190 -35.23 25.63 -14.38
C TYR A 190 -35.90 25.65 -15.76
N GLU A 191 -35.12 25.59 -16.84
CA GLU A 191 -35.69 25.57 -18.20
C GLU A 191 -36.56 24.34 -18.45
N LYS A 192 -36.14 23.17 -17.95
CA LYS A 192 -36.93 21.92 -18.04
C LYS A 192 -38.22 22.02 -17.24
N LEU A 193 -38.20 22.61 -16.04
CA LEU A 193 -39.39 22.83 -15.23
C LEU A 193 -40.35 23.84 -15.87
N CYS A 194 -39.84 24.97 -16.38
CA CYS A 194 -40.66 25.96 -17.07
C CYS A 194 -41.33 25.39 -18.33
N ASN A 195 -40.61 24.61 -19.13
CA ASN A 195 -41.17 23.92 -20.29
C ASN A 195 -42.27 22.94 -19.90
N TYR A 196 -42.02 22.11 -18.88
CA TYR A 196 -43.02 21.16 -18.38
C TYR A 196 -44.27 21.87 -17.83
N LEU A 197 -44.08 22.95 -17.07
CA LEU A 197 -45.18 23.74 -16.52
C LEU A 197 -46.01 24.41 -17.63
N ASP A 198 -45.37 25.00 -18.64
CA ASP A 198 -46.09 25.57 -19.81
C ASP A 198 -46.89 24.49 -20.55
N GLU A 199 -46.35 23.28 -20.69
CA GLU A 199 -47.07 22.14 -21.28
C GLU A 199 -48.28 21.71 -20.45
N GLU A 200 -48.15 21.60 -19.12
CA GLU A 200 -49.26 21.25 -18.23
C GLU A 200 -50.35 22.33 -18.21
N LEU A 201 -49.97 23.62 -18.23
CA LEU A 201 -50.93 24.72 -18.32
C LEU A 201 -51.65 24.74 -19.67
N ARG A 202 -50.95 24.41 -20.78
CA ARG A 202 -51.56 24.36 -22.12
C ARG A 202 -52.61 23.28 -22.26
N LYS A 203 -52.51 22.18 -21.51
CA LYS A 203 -53.58 21.17 -21.42
C LYS A 203 -54.89 21.76 -20.88
N LYS A 204 -54.79 22.83 -20.07
CA LYS A 204 -55.92 23.63 -19.56
C LYS A 204 -56.20 24.88 -20.41
N GLN A 205 -55.68 24.93 -21.64
CA GLN A 205 -55.81 26.06 -22.58
C GLN A 205 -55.24 27.40 -22.07
N ILE A 206 -54.27 27.34 -21.14
CA ILE A 206 -53.57 28.50 -20.57
C ILE A 206 -52.07 28.37 -20.88
N SER A 207 -51.31 29.46 -20.97
CA SER A 207 -49.84 29.39 -21.10
C SER A 207 -49.17 29.98 -19.88
N LEU A 208 -47.95 29.54 -19.58
CA LEU A 208 -47.15 30.10 -18.48
C LEU A 208 -46.92 31.60 -18.68
N ASN A 209 -46.71 32.06 -19.92
CA ASN A 209 -46.61 33.50 -20.22
C ASN A 209 -47.88 34.30 -19.85
N LYS A 210 -49.07 33.68 -19.98
CA LYS A 210 -50.34 34.32 -19.61
C LYS A 210 -50.45 34.44 -18.08
N GLU A 211 -50.09 33.37 -17.37
CA GLU A 211 -50.08 33.37 -15.90
C GLU A 211 -49.03 34.32 -15.32
N ILE A 212 -47.83 34.39 -15.91
CA ILE A 212 -46.81 35.37 -15.50
C ILE A 212 -47.37 36.79 -15.54
N LYS A 213 -48.05 37.18 -16.63
CA LYS A 213 -48.66 38.52 -16.75
C LYS A 213 -49.75 38.73 -15.71
N ARG A 214 -50.67 37.77 -15.57
CA ARG A 214 -51.77 37.83 -14.59
C ARG A 214 -51.25 38.02 -13.17
N ILE A 215 -50.27 37.22 -12.76
CA ILE A 215 -49.70 37.26 -11.40
C ILE A 215 -48.96 38.58 -11.15
N LEU A 216 -48.22 39.10 -12.15
CA LEU A 216 -47.56 40.41 -12.06
C LEU A 216 -48.56 41.57 -11.92
N GLU A 217 -49.71 41.49 -12.61
CA GLU A 217 -50.80 42.47 -12.53
C GLU A 217 -51.52 42.43 -11.18
N GLU A 218 -51.68 41.25 -10.58
CA GLU A 218 -52.39 41.05 -9.30
C GLU A 218 -51.56 41.39 -8.05
N GLY A 219 -50.22 41.26 -8.09
CA GLY A 219 -49.38 41.40 -6.88
C GLY A 219 -48.03 42.12 -7.05
N GLY A 220 -47.75 42.70 -8.21
CA GLY A 220 -46.52 43.47 -8.43
C GLY A 220 -45.22 42.65 -8.38
N ARG A 221 -44.08 43.31 -8.14
CA ARG A 221 -42.73 42.71 -8.23
C ARG A 221 -42.45 41.57 -7.23
N TYR A 222 -43.25 41.43 -6.17
CA TYR A 222 -43.04 40.42 -5.13
C TYR A 222 -43.58 39.03 -5.51
N ASN A 223 -44.44 38.94 -6.54
CA ASN A 223 -45.01 37.68 -7.02
C ASN A 223 -44.32 37.21 -8.32
N ASN A 224 -43.01 37.00 -8.25
CA ASN A 224 -42.22 36.56 -9.41
C ASN A 224 -42.23 35.03 -9.52
N ILE A 225 -43.20 34.50 -10.27
CA ILE A 225 -43.37 33.05 -10.45
C ILE A 225 -42.17 32.39 -11.14
N LEU A 226 -41.45 33.11 -12.01
CA LEU A 226 -40.23 32.60 -12.65
C LEU A 226 -39.10 32.43 -11.63
N TYR A 227 -38.92 33.41 -10.75
CA TYR A 227 -37.97 33.29 -9.64
C TYR A 227 -38.39 32.19 -8.64
N THR A 228 -39.68 31.98 -8.42
CA THR A 228 -40.18 30.84 -7.63
C THR A 228 -39.76 29.50 -8.24
N ILE A 229 -39.90 29.33 -9.56
CA ILE A 229 -39.46 28.10 -10.26
C ILE A 229 -37.93 27.96 -10.22
N TYR A 230 -37.19 29.07 -10.30
CA TYR A 230 -35.74 29.08 -10.14
C TYR A 230 -35.33 28.61 -8.73
N CYS A 231 -35.96 29.13 -7.68
CA CYS A 231 -35.74 28.70 -6.29
C CYS A 231 -36.04 27.20 -6.09
N ILE A 232 -37.12 26.69 -6.71
CA ILE A 232 -37.42 25.26 -6.71
C ILE A 232 -36.27 24.48 -7.36
N SER A 233 -35.81 24.93 -8.52
CA SER A 233 -34.72 24.29 -9.27
C SER A 233 -33.42 24.26 -8.48
N GLU A 234 -33.04 25.37 -7.87
CA GLU A 234 -31.88 25.50 -6.99
C GLU A 234 -31.97 24.52 -5.80
N GLY A 235 -33.13 24.45 -5.14
CA GLY A 235 -33.32 23.55 -4.00
C GLY A 235 -33.13 22.09 -4.38
N HIS A 236 -33.64 21.67 -5.54
CA HIS A 236 -33.48 20.31 -6.04
C HIS A 236 -32.04 20.00 -6.49
N VAL A 237 -31.36 20.93 -7.17
CA VAL A 237 -29.95 20.73 -7.60
C VAL A 237 -29.02 20.67 -6.38
N THR A 238 -29.16 21.61 -5.44
CA THR A 238 -28.32 21.62 -4.23
C THR A 238 -28.61 20.43 -3.32
N LYS A 239 -29.84 19.93 -3.28
CA LYS A 239 -30.19 18.68 -2.60
C LYS A 239 -29.53 17.47 -3.25
N ALA A 240 -29.51 17.40 -4.57
CA ALA A 240 -28.86 16.32 -5.32
C ALA A 240 -27.35 16.26 -5.02
N TYR A 241 -26.68 17.41 -4.91
CA TYR A 241 -25.26 17.47 -4.55
C TYR A 241 -24.98 17.23 -3.06
N SER A 242 -25.74 17.83 -2.15
CA SER A 242 -25.49 17.73 -0.71
C SER A 242 -25.93 16.41 -0.07
N GLY A 243 -26.67 15.57 -0.81
CA GLY A 243 -27.32 14.38 -0.24
C GLY A 243 -28.41 14.71 0.78
N GLY A 244 -28.95 15.94 0.75
CA GLY A 244 -30.07 16.39 1.58
C GLY A 244 -29.71 16.98 2.95
N TYR A 245 -28.44 17.24 3.24
CA TYR A 245 -28.01 17.78 4.54
C TYR A 245 -27.82 19.30 4.57
N ASP A 246 -27.45 19.91 3.45
CA ASP A 246 -27.13 21.35 3.37
C ASP A 246 -27.62 21.91 2.03
N TYR A 247 -28.93 22.10 1.93
CA TYR A 247 -29.59 22.58 0.72
C TYR A 247 -30.68 23.59 1.03
N TYR A 248 -31.05 24.38 0.02
CA TYR A 248 -32.20 25.26 0.12
C TYR A 248 -33.49 24.45 0.06
N ASP A 249 -34.25 24.41 1.16
CA ASP A 249 -35.58 23.78 1.18
C ASP A 249 -36.57 24.59 0.30
N PRO A 250 -37.03 24.02 -0.84
CA PRO A 250 -37.94 24.71 -1.75
C PRO A 250 -39.40 24.73 -1.26
N GLY A 251 -39.71 24.22 -0.06
CA GLY A 251 -41.07 24.11 0.47
C GLY A 251 -41.86 25.43 0.44
N TYR A 252 -41.22 26.55 0.79
CA TYR A 252 -41.83 27.87 0.68
C TYR A 252 -42.17 28.25 -0.77
N SER A 253 -41.25 27.97 -1.71
CA SER A 253 -41.47 28.21 -3.15
C SER A 253 -42.61 27.36 -3.71
N TYR A 254 -42.74 26.11 -3.25
CA TYR A 254 -43.89 25.27 -3.59
C TYR A 254 -45.21 25.83 -3.05
N GLY A 255 -45.21 26.44 -1.86
CA GLY A 255 -46.37 27.17 -1.32
C GLY A 255 -46.83 28.31 -2.23
N ILE A 256 -45.89 29.15 -2.69
CA ILE A 256 -46.19 30.25 -3.63
C ILE A 256 -46.73 29.71 -4.97
N LEU A 257 -46.15 28.62 -5.47
CA LEU A 257 -46.61 27.98 -6.71
C LEU A 257 -48.06 27.48 -6.58
N GLU A 258 -48.41 26.88 -5.44
CA GLU A 258 -49.76 26.41 -5.14
C GLU A 258 -50.76 27.56 -5.00
N GLU A 259 -50.39 28.66 -4.35
CA GLU A 259 -51.24 29.84 -4.20
C GLU A 259 -51.67 30.41 -5.56
N HIS A 260 -50.75 30.47 -6.52
CA HIS A 260 -51.03 31.07 -7.82
C HIS A 260 -51.59 30.10 -8.87
N LEU A 261 -51.14 28.84 -8.89
CA LEU A 261 -51.46 27.87 -9.96
C LEU A 261 -52.26 26.67 -9.46
N GLY A 262 -52.53 26.58 -8.16
CA GLY A 262 -53.30 25.52 -7.53
C GLY A 262 -52.49 24.24 -7.23
N LYS A 263 -53.03 23.45 -6.31
CA LYS A 263 -52.40 22.23 -5.77
C LYS A 263 -52.08 21.18 -6.84
N ASP A 264 -52.98 20.96 -7.81
CA ASP A 264 -52.77 19.99 -8.91
C ASP A 264 -51.51 20.29 -9.72
N ILE A 265 -51.26 21.57 -10.05
CA ILE A 265 -50.06 21.96 -10.78
C ILE A 265 -48.82 21.83 -9.89
N ARG A 266 -48.91 22.24 -8.63
CA ARG A 266 -47.81 22.09 -7.66
C ARG A 266 -47.38 20.63 -7.54
N ASP A 267 -48.30 19.70 -7.36
CA ASP A 267 -48.00 18.27 -7.18
C ASP A 267 -47.34 17.67 -8.44
N LYS A 268 -47.79 18.08 -9.62
CA LYS A 268 -47.16 17.67 -10.90
C LYS A 268 -45.75 18.23 -11.07
N VAL A 269 -45.52 19.49 -10.71
CA VAL A 269 -44.19 20.11 -10.77
C VAL A 269 -43.26 19.44 -9.77
N PHE A 270 -43.74 19.14 -8.55
CA PHE A 270 -42.97 18.42 -7.54
C PHE A 270 -42.54 17.04 -8.04
N ALA A 271 -43.47 16.24 -8.58
CA ALA A 271 -43.16 14.94 -9.16
C ALA A 271 -42.15 15.04 -10.33
N LYS A 272 -42.29 16.06 -11.18
CA LYS A 272 -41.34 16.29 -12.28
C LYS A 272 -39.96 16.66 -11.74
N ALA A 273 -39.87 17.52 -10.74
CA ALA A 273 -38.62 17.93 -10.13
C ALA A 273 -37.89 16.75 -9.49
N GLN A 274 -38.58 15.89 -8.74
CA GLN A 274 -38.01 14.63 -8.21
C GLN A 274 -37.46 13.71 -9.32
N GLY A 275 -38.12 13.68 -10.48
CA GLY A 275 -37.60 12.96 -11.65
C GLY A 275 -36.34 13.59 -12.26
N LEU A 276 -36.26 14.92 -12.26
CA LEU A 276 -35.11 15.67 -12.76
C LEU A 276 -33.90 15.62 -11.82
N GLU A 277 -34.10 15.55 -10.49
CA GLU A 277 -33.04 15.38 -9.48
C GLU A 277 -32.09 14.23 -9.83
N LYS A 278 -32.64 13.12 -10.35
CA LYS A 278 -31.87 11.91 -10.72
C LYS A 278 -30.93 12.09 -11.92
N ASN A 279 -31.10 13.18 -12.67
CA ASN A 279 -30.37 13.46 -13.91
C ASN A 279 -29.42 14.67 -13.78
N VAL A 280 -29.20 15.17 -12.56
CA VAL A 280 -28.21 16.21 -12.29
C VAL A 280 -26.82 15.64 -12.58
N ALA A 281 -25.98 16.41 -13.28
CA ALA A 281 -24.64 15.98 -13.63
C ALA A 281 -23.78 15.68 -12.39
N PRO A 282 -22.88 14.66 -12.40
CA PRO A 282 -22.00 14.36 -11.27
C PRO A 282 -21.17 15.57 -10.81
N PRO A 283 -20.91 15.73 -9.50
CA PRO A 283 -20.18 16.89 -8.98
C PRO A 283 -18.73 16.93 -9.47
N MET A 284 -18.27 18.13 -9.86
CA MET A 284 -16.89 18.45 -10.19
C MET A 284 -16.15 19.00 -8.96
N ASP A 285 -14.83 19.22 -9.08
CA ASP A 285 -13.94 19.54 -7.96
C ASP A 285 -14.43 20.67 -7.05
N GLU A 286 -14.92 21.79 -7.59
CA GLU A 286 -15.44 22.91 -6.79
C GLU A 286 -16.68 22.52 -5.97
N VAL A 287 -17.60 21.75 -6.56
CA VAL A 287 -18.80 21.24 -5.89
C VAL A 287 -18.43 20.21 -4.81
N LEU A 288 -17.47 19.33 -5.13
CA LEU A 288 -16.93 18.37 -4.17
C LEU A 288 -16.31 19.06 -2.95
N ILE A 289 -15.56 20.13 -3.16
CA ILE A 289 -14.95 20.92 -2.08
C ILE A 289 -16.03 21.62 -1.26
N TYR A 290 -16.97 22.31 -1.91
CA TYR A 290 -18.00 23.09 -1.21
C TYR A 290 -18.88 22.23 -0.31
N PHE A 291 -19.43 21.13 -0.84
CA PHE A 291 -20.31 20.23 -0.09
C PHE A 291 -19.54 19.20 0.75
N ASN A 292 -18.22 19.30 0.81
CA ASN A 292 -17.35 18.36 1.51
C ASN A 292 -17.63 16.89 1.11
N LEU A 293 -17.70 16.64 -0.19
CA LEU A 293 -17.98 15.33 -0.78
C LEU A 293 -16.68 14.60 -1.14
N THR A 294 -16.81 13.29 -1.25
CA THR A 294 -15.82 12.33 -1.76
C THR A 294 -15.91 12.27 -3.29
N GLU A 295 -14.91 11.70 -3.96
CA GLU A 295 -14.90 11.60 -5.44
C GLU A 295 -16.10 10.83 -6.01
N ASN A 296 -16.71 9.93 -5.24
CA ASN A 296 -17.94 9.24 -5.62
C ASN A 296 -19.23 9.99 -5.22
N GLY A 297 -19.13 11.28 -4.87
CA GLY A 297 -20.27 12.15 -4.57
C GLY A 297 -20.90 11.93 -3.19
N LEU A 298 -20.30 11.10 -2.33
CA LEU A 298 -20.81 10.87 -0.97
C LEU A 298 -20.28 11.92 0.02
N PRO A 299 -21.06 12.36 1.03
CA PRO A 299 -20.54 13.23 2.08
C PRO A 299 -19.34 12.61 2.79
N LYS A 300 -18.24 13.35 2.97
CA LYS A 300 -17.07 12.88 3.71
C LYS A 300 -17.44 12.57 5.16
N LYS A 301 -17.04 11.39 5.62
CA LYS A 301 -17.19 10.96 7.02
C LYS A 301 -15.80 10.66 7.57
N TRP A 302 -15.56 10.92 8.84
CA TRP A 302 -14.23 10.71 9.45
C TRP A 302 -13.70 9.27 9.25
N TRP A 303 -14.61 8.29 9.24
CA TRP A 303 -14.33 6.87 9.02
C TRP A 303 -14.36 6.46 7.53
N ASP A 304 -14.71 7.34 6.59
CA ASP A 304 -14.76 7.09 5.15
C ASP A 304 -14.55 8.39 4.34
N ASN A 305 -13.37 8.99 4.52
CA ASN A 305 -13.00 10.29 3.94
C ASN A 305 -12.80 10.25 2.41
N ASP A 306 -12.61 9.07 1.82
CA ASP A 306 -12.43 8.86 0.38
C ASP A 306 -13.62 8.13 -0.27
N GLY A 307 -14.63 7.75 0.50
CA GLY A 307 -15.85 7.10 0.00
C GLY A 307 -15.66 5.63 -0.38
N LYS A 308 -14.45 5.07 -0.22
CA LYS A 308 -14.13 3.71 -0.67
C LYS A 308 -14.80 2.63 0.18
N LEU A 309 -15.05 2.88 1.48
CA LEU A 309 -15.73 1.89 2.32
C LEU A 309 -17.19 1.77 1.91
N ARG A 310 -17.93 2.88 1.83
CA ARG A 310 -19.34 2.86 1.41
C ARG A 310 -19.54 2.43 -0.04
N LYS A 311 -18.49 2.49 -0.88
CA LYS A 311 -18.51 1.92 -2.23
C LYS A 311 -18.38 0.40 -2.24
N ASN A 312 -17.59 -0.16 -1.33
CA ASN A 312 -17.17 -1.58 -1.36
C ASN A 312 -17.81 -2.45 -0.27
N MET A 313 -18.62 -1.84 0.62
CA MET A 313 -19.32 -2.52 1.71
C MET A 313 -20.76 -2.03 1.76
N GLU A 314 -21.66 -2.95 2.06
CA GLU A 314 -23.05 -2.62 2.37
C GLU A 314 -23.15 -2.20 3.83
N PHE A 315 -23.88 -1.12 4.08
CA PHE A 315 -24.20 -0.63 5.41
C PHE A 315 -25.70 -0.50 5.53
N ASN A 316 -26.27 -1.09 6.59
CA ASN A 316 -27.67 -0.83 6.93
C ASN A 316 -27.80 0.50 7.69
N THR A 317 -29.04 0.96 7.90
CA THR A 317 -29.30 2.23 8.60
C THR A 317 -28.75 2.25 10.03
N LYS A 318 -28.85 1.15 10.77
CA LYS A 318 -28.33 1.04 12.15
C LYS A 318 -26.80 1.17 12.16
N ASP A 319 -26.10 0.55 11.20
CA ASP A 319 -24.65 0.66 11.08
C ASP A 319 -24.22 2.11 10.87
N LEU A 320 -24.90 2.82 9.96
CA LEU A 320 -24.63 4.22 9.67
C LEU A 320 -24.92 5.13 10.87
N ASN A 321 -25.98 4.84 11.63
CA ASN A 321 -26.34 5.59 12.83
C ASN A 321 -25.25 5.45 13.90
N VAL A 322 -24.84 4.20 14.18
CA VAL A 322 -23.75 3.90 15.12
C VAL A 322 -22.47 4.63 14.71
N LEU A 323 -22.02 4.46 13.46
CA LEU A 323 -20.79 5.08 12.94
C LEU A 323 -20.84 6.61 12.93
N THR A 324 -22.03 7.19 12.78
CA THR A 324 -22.22 8.66 12.84
C THR A 324 -22.11 9.17 14.27
N ALA A 325 -22.58 8.40 15.26
CA ALA A 325 -22.45 8.75 16.67
C ALA A 325 -21.03 8.51 17.22
N THR A 326 -20.26 7.60 16.62
CA THR A 326 -18.92 7.24 17.08
C THR A 326 -17.93 8.41 16.96
N PRO A 327 -17.17 8.73 18.02
CA PRO A 327 -16.15 9.77 17.98
C PRO A 327 -15.00 9.35 17.05
N SER A 328 -14.39 10.33 16.40
CA SER A 328 -13.31 10.09 15.45
C SER A 328 -12.04 9.57 16.13
N ARG A 329 -11.30 8.74 15.38
CA ARG A 329 -9.97 8.27 15.76
C ARG A 329 -8.96 8.66 14.71
N ASN A 330 -7.87 9.25 15.18
CA ASN A 330 -6.78 9.75 14.33
C ASN A 330 -5.50 9.00 14.68
N THR A 331 -5.38 7.75 14.24
CA THR A 331 -4.15 6.97 14.40
C THR A 331 -3.71 6.42 13.04
N ILE A 332 -2.44 6.01 12.96
CA ILE A 332 -1.80 5.60 11.70
C ILE A 332 -2.57 4.48 10.98
N VAL A 333 -3.17 3.54 11.72
CA VAL A 333 -3.93 2.43 11.11
C VAL A 333 -5.24 2.88 10.47
N TRP A 334 -5.77 4.06 10.85
CA TRP A 334 -6.93 4.67 10.19
C TRP A 334 -6.57 5.34 8.85
N ASP A 335 -5.29 5.54 8.56
CA ASP A 335 -4.86 6.01 7.24
C ASP A 335 -4.76 4.87 6.22
N ILE A 336 -4.88 3.62 6.65
CA ILE A 336 -4.73 2.41 5.84
C ILE A 336 -6.11 1.84 5.53
N TYR A 337 -6.45 1.69 4.25
CA TYR A 337 -7.80 1.32 3.82
C TYR A 337 -8.16 -0.09 4.30
N SER A 338 -7.29 -1.07 4.04
CA SER A 338 -7.53 -2.47 4.44
C SER A 338 -7.65 -2.62 5.96
N ALA A 339 -6.85 -1.86 6.73
CA ALA A 339 -6.93 -1.86 8.19
C ALA A 339 -8.24 -1.23 8.67
N LYS A 340 -8.59 -0.06 8.14
CA LYS A 340 -9.84 0.65 8.45
C LYS A 340 -11.06 -0.22 8.21
N LYS A 341 -11.10 -0.90 7.05
CA LYS A 341 -12.15 -1.87 6.70
C LYS A 341 -12.32 -2.93 7.79
N LYS A 342 -11.21 -3.51 8.25
CA LYS A 342 -11.22 -4.55 9.30
C LYS A 342 -11.64 -4.02 10.67
N ILE A 343 -11.22 -2.81 11.04
CA ILE A 343 -11.61 -2.19 12.32
C ILE A 343 -13.11 -1.91 12.33
N ILE A 344 -13.64 -1.31 11.26
CA ILE A 344 -15.07 -1.00 11.12
C ILE A 344 -15.91 -2.28 11.12
N SER A 345 -15.47 -3.31 10.39
CA SER A 345 -16.18 -4.60 10.35
C SER A 345 -16.30 -5.23 11.75
N LEU A 346 -15.20 -5.29 12.51
CA LEU A 346 -15.25 -5.79 13.89
C LEU A 346 -16.14 -4.90 14.77
N TYR A 347 -16.01 -3.58 14.66
CA TYR A 347 -16.80 -2.65 15.45
C TYR A 347 -18.31 -2.87 15.27
N LEU A 348 -18.76 -3.05 14.02
CA LEU A 348 -20.16 -3.34 13.72
C LEU A 348 -20.60 -4.70 14.26
N VAL A 349 -19.75 -5.73 14.21
CA VAL A 349 -20.02 -7.03 14.85
C VAL A 349 -20.21 -6.88 16.37
N LEU A 350 -19.43 -6.02 17.04
CA LEU A 350 -19.62 -5.78 18.47
C LEU A 350 -20.97 -5.08 18.76
N TRP A 351 -21.41 -4.19 17.87
CA TRP A 351 -22.71 -3.55 17.96
C TRP A 351 -23.88 -4.47 17.63
N GLU A 352 -23.67 -5.49 16.80
CA GLU A 352 -24.62 -6.57 16.58
C GLU A 352 -24.85 -7.36 17.87
N SER A 353 -23.79 -7.74 18.60
CA SER A 353 -23.89 -8.37 19.93
C SER A 353 -24.71 -7.52 20.92
N ILE A 354 -24.52 -6.20 20.91
CA ILE A 354 -25.30 -5.27 21.74
C ILE A 354 -26.77 -5.25 21.30
N SER A 355 -27.02 -5.16 20.00
CA SER A 355 -28.38 -5.14 19.43
C SER A 355 -29.15 -6.40 19.78
N ASN A 356 -28.54 -7.58 19.62
CA ASN A 356 -29.10 -8.87 20.00
C ASN A 356 -29.39 -8.93 21.50
N GLY A 357 -28.47 -8.41 22.34
CA GLY A 357 -28.68 -8.31 23.78
C GLY A 357 -29.83 -7.39 24.20
N LEU A 358 -30.13 -6.35 23.41
CA LEU A 358 -31.24 -5.42 23.68
C LEU A 358 -32.61 -6.06 23.41
N GLU A 359 -32.67 -6.98 22.46
CA GLU A 359 -33.84 -7.80 22.08
C GLU A 359 -34.01 -9.02 22.99
N ALA A 360 -32.92 -9.56 23.54
CA ALA A 360 -32.93 -10.67 24.48
C ALA A 360 -33.44 -10.28 25.88
N ASP A 361 -33.91 -11.29 26.62
CA ASP A 361 -34.32 -11.14 28.02
C ASP A 361 -33.09 -11.13 28.96
N VAL A 362 -32.37 -10.01 28.94
CA VAL A 362 -31.17 -9.78 29.77
C VAL A 362 -31.40 -8.59 30.70
N LYS A 363 -30.79 -8.61 31.88
CA LYS A 363 -30.92 -7.53 32.87
C LYS A 363 -30.05 -6.32 32.52
N TRP A 364 -30.70 -5.25 32.07
CA TRP A 364 -30.03 -3.99 31.69
C TRP A 364 -30.16 -2.90 32.77
N ILE A 365 -29.15 -2.02 32.84
CA ILE A 365 -29.29 -0.73 33.52
C ILE A 365 -30.15 0.18 32.62
N LYS A 366 -31.33 0.58 33.09
CA LYS A 366 -32.35 1.30 32.30
C LYS A 366 -31.79 2.49 31.50
N LYS A 367 -31.07 3.40 32.16
CA LYS A 367 -30.46 4.59 31.51
C LYS A 367 -29.50 4.20 30.38
N LYS A 368 -28.71 3.14 30.56
CA LYS A 368 -27.73 2.65 29.58
C LYS A 368 -28.44 1.99 28.39
N LYS A 369 -29.49 1.19 28.66
CA LYS A 369 -30.35 0.59 27.63
C LYS A 369 -30.96 1.66 26.72
N ASP A 370 -31.52 2.72 27.30
CA ASP A 370 -32.17 3.80 26.56
C ASP A 370 -31.18 4.56 25.67
N VAL A 371 -29.96 4.80 26.16
CA VAL A 371 -28.90 5.44 25.37
C VAL A 371 -28.47 4.57 24.18
N LEU A 372 -28.26 3.27 24.39
CA LEU A 372 -27.87 2.35 23.32
C LEU A 372 -28.93 2.25 22.23
N LYS A 373 -30.22 2.22 22.60
CA LYS A 373 -31.33 2.26 21.63
C LYS A 373 -31.32 3.55 20.82
N LYS A 374 -31.19 4.71 21.47
CA LYS A 374 -31.11 6.00 20.77
C LYS A 374 -29.94 6.07 19.78
N ILE A 375 -28.80 5.44 20.11
CA ILE A 375 -27.66 5.37 19.18
C ILE A 375 -28.03 4.56 17.95
N ILE A 376 -28.59 3.35 18.14
CA ILE A 376 -28.98 2.45 17.06
C ILE A 376 -30.07 3.07 16.18
N ASP A 377 -31.05 3.75 16.80
CA ASP A 377 -32.19 4.36 16.12
C ASP A 377 -31.84 5.71 15.46
N GLY A 378 -30.63 6.23 15.67
CA GLY A 378 -30.17 7.51 15.08
C GLY A 378 -30.73 8.75 15.78
N GLU A 379 -31.36 8.59 16.94
CA GLU A 379 -31.89 9.68 17.77
C GLU A 379 -30.85 10.28 18.71
N TYR A 380 -29.67 9.66 18.81
CA TYR A 380 -28.59 10.11 19.67
C TYR A 380 -27.94 11.38 19.11
N ARG A 381 -28.33 12.54 19.67
CA ARG A 381 -27.66 13.81 19.43
C ARG A 381 -26.46 13.91 20.36
N TYR A 382 -25.27 13.89 19.77
CA TYR A 382 -23.99 14.02 20.47
C TYR A 382 -23.97 15.30 21.31
N TYR A 383 -24.12 15.18 22.62
CA TYR A 383 -23.69 16.21 23.57
C TYR A 383 -22.30 15.85 24.04
N ILE A 384 -21.42 16.85 24.06
CA ILE A 384 -20.04 16.79 24.53
C ILE A 384 -20.06 16.50 26.03
N ASP A 385 -20.43 15.29 26.43
CA ASP A 385 -20.19 14.77 27.77
C ASP A 385 -19.02 13.80 27.67
N TYR A 386 -17.83 14.37 27.86
CA TYR A 386 -16.58 13.68 28.14
C TYR A 386 -16.58 13.06 29.56
N GLU A 387 -17.74 12.76 30.12
CA GLU A 387 -17.80 12.11 31.42
C GLU A 387 -17.60 10.60 31.24
N ASN A 388 -16.70 10.08 32.08
CA ASN A 388 -16.23 8.71 32.13
C ASN A 388 -17.33 7.68 31.79
N GLU A 389 -16.98 6.67 30.97
CA GLU A 389 -17.85 5.60 30.41
C GLU A 389 -18.40 5.81 28.98
N ASN A 390 -17.62 6.43 28.07
CA ASN A 390 -17.99 6.51 26.66
C ASN A 390 -17.86 5.14 25.95
N ILE A 391 -18.96 4.38 25.94
CA ILE A 391 -19.04 3.06 25.33
C ILE A 391 -18.69 3.06 23.83
N LEU A 392 -19.05 4.12 23.08
CA LEU A 392 -18.73 4.25 21.66
C LEU A 392 -17.21 4.29 21.45
N ALA A 393 -16.51 5.12 22.24
CA ALA A 393 -15.06 5.29 22.18
C ALA A 393 -14.30 4.03 22.61
N SER A 394 -14.77 3.34 23.66
CA SER A 394 -14.14 2.13 24.16
C SER A 394 -14.25 0.97 23.17
N LEU A 395 -15.44 0.73 22.61
CA LEU A 395 -15.64 -0.35 21.62
C LEU A 395 -14.82 -0.14 20.34
N ILE A 396 -14.75 1.08 19.82
CA ILE A 396 -13.98 1.35 18.60
C ILE A 396 -12.48 1.23 18.84
N LYS A 397 -12.01 1.61 20.03
CA LYS A 397 -10.60 1.48 20.41
C LYS A 397 -10.20 0.01 20.63
N ILE A 398 -11.08 -0.81 21.21
CA ILE A 398 -10.85 -2.26 21.31
C ILE A 398 -10.83 -2.90 19.93
N SER A 399 -11.73 -2.50 19.03
CA SER A 399 -11.73 -2.99 17.65
C SER A 399 -10.42 -2.65 16.92
N GLU A 400 -9.92 -1.43 17.11
CA GLU A 400 -8.60 -1.02 16.61
C GLU A 400 -7.46 -1.85 17.23
N ASN A 401 -7.46 -2.02 18.56
CA ASN A 401 -6.40 -2.74 19.25
C ASN A 401 -6.35 -4.22 18.87
N THR A 402 -7.52 -4.85 18.68
CA THR A 402 -7.62 -6.24 18.22
C THR A 402 -6.86 -6.46 16.92
N LEU A 403 -6.95 -5.51 15.99
CA LEU A 403 -6.20 -5.56 14.74
C LEU A 403 -4.70 -5.27 14.96
N ARG A 404 -4.35 -4.29 15.82
CA ARG A 404 -2.95 -3.98 16.15
C ARG A 404 -2.19 -5.14 16.78
N GLU A 405 -2.88 -6.01 17.52
CA GLU A 405 -2.26 -7.20 18.11
C GLU A 405 -1.85 -8.26 17.08
N VAL A 406 -2.36 -8.20 15.84
CA VAL A 406 -1.98 -9.13 14.77
C VAL A 406 -1.11 -8.50 13.70
N ILE A 407 -1.14 -7.17 13.53
CA ILE A 407 -0.28 -6.47 12.58
C ILE A 407 1.07 -6.17 13.24
N PRO A 408 2.19 -6.60 12.64
CA PRO A 408 3.51 -6.36 13.19
C PRO A 408 3.88 -4.87 13.13
N ASN A 409 4.82 -4.47 13.97
CA ASN A 409 5.35 -3.10 14.03
C ASN A 409 4.27 -2.01 14.23
N THR A 410 3.14 -2.38 14.86
CA THR A 410 2.15 -1.43 15.34
C THR A 410 2.19 -1.33 16.86
N GLN A 411 1.98 -0.12 17.39
CA GLN A 411 1.92 0.09 18.84
C GLN A 411 0.61 -0.49 19.38
N ILE A 412 0.70 -1.43 20.32
CA ILE A 412 -0.43 -1.95 21.10
C ILE A 412 -0.95 -0.84 22.02
N LEU A 413 -2.26 -0.67 22.07
CA LEU A 413 -2.92 0.35 22.89
C LEU A 413 -3.20 -0.19 24.28
N ASN A 414 -3.08 0.68 25.30
CA ASN A 414 -3.61 0.35 26.63
C ASN A 414 -5.15 0.43 26.60
N ILE A 415 -5.81 -0.72 26.73
CA ILE A 415 -7.27 -0.87 26.71
C ILE A 415 -7.88 -1.25 28.07
N THR A 416 -7.12 -1.23 29.17
CA THR A 416 -7.61 -1.66 30.49
C THR A 416 -8.86 -0.88 30.92
N ASN A 417 -8.80 0.46 30.84
CA ASN A 417 -9.94 1.32 31.18
C ASN A 417 -11.13 1.12 30.23
N ASP A 418 -10.87 0.81 28.96
CA ASP A 418 -11.91 0.58 27.95
C ASP A 418 -12.66 -0.72 28.21
N GLN A 419 -11.93 -1.78 28.60
CA GLN A 419 -12.53 -3.05 28.99
C GLN A 419 -13.35 -2.89 30.28
N GLU A 420 -12.80 -2.21 31.30
CA GLU A 420 -13.55 -1.93 32.53
C GLU A 420 -14.82 -1.12 32.27
N ASN A 421 -14.77 -0.15 31.34
CA ASN A 421 -15.96 0.60 30.94
C ASN A 421 -17.01 -0.31 30.31
N ILE A 422 -16.63 -1.20 29.41
CA ILE A 422 -17.55 -2.16 28.78
C ILE A 422 -18.17 -3.09 29.82
N ASP A 423 -17.35 -3.63 30.72
CA ASP A 423 -17.79 -4.54 31.78
C ASP A 423 -18.79 -3.88 32.75
N LYS A 424 -18.64 -2.58 32.99
CA LYS A 424 -19.56 -1.77 33.83
C LYS A 424 -20.82 -1.34 33.08
N TYR A 425 -20.72 -1.06 31.78
CA TYR A 425 -21.79 -0.46 30.97
C TYR A 425 -22.79 -1.52 30.45
N LEU A 426 -22.31 -2.71 30.13
CA LEU A 426 -23.08 -3.78 29.48
C LEU A 426 -23.36 -4.96 30.42
N PRO A 427 -24.45 -5.71 30.22
CA PRO A 427 -24.70 -6.96 30.94
C PRO A 427 -23.59 -7.99 30.67
N LYS A 428 -23.33 -8.87 31.66
CA LYS A 428 -22.24 -9.87 31.60
C LYS A 428 -22.38 -10.81 30.40
N GLU A 429 -23.60 -11.15 30.02
CA GLU A 429 -23.92 -12.01 28.89
C GLU A 429 -23.48 -11.37 27.58
N VAL A 430 -23.75 -10.07 27.40
CA VAL A 430 -23.36 -9.30 26.21
C VAL A 430 -21.85 -9.09 26.16
N VAL A 431 -21.23 -8.80 27.31
CA VAL A 431 -19.76 -8.68 27.42
C VAL A 431 -19.07 -9.98 27.03
N LYS A 432 -19.59 -11.13 27.50
CA LYS A 432 -19.06 -12.45 27.13
C LYS A 432 -19.15 -12.69 25.63
N ASP A 433 -20.28 -12.35 25.01
CA ASP A 433 -20.45 -12.49 23.56
C ASP A 433 -19.47 -11.59 22.78
N ILE A 434 -19.33 -10.32 23.17
CA ILE A 434 -18.35 -9.39 22.60
C ILE A 434 -16.93 -9.96 22.68
N ASN A 435 -16.52 -10.46 23.84
CA ASN A 435 -15.18 -11.02 24.03
C ASN A 435 -14.96 -12.26 23.16
N ASN A 436 -15.98 -13.12 23.02
CA ASN A 436 -15.92 -14.27 22.11
C ASN A 436 -15.77 -13.81 20.65
N LYS A 437 -16.56 -12.81 20.22
CA LYS A 437 -16.46 -12.23 18.87
C LYS A 437 -15.11 -11.62 18.57
N ILE A 438 -14.50 -10.93 19.54
CA ILE A 438 -13.13 -10.41 19.42
C ILE A 438 -12.13 -11.55 19.18
N ILE A 439 -12.22 -12.63 19.97
CA ILE A 439 -11.32 -13.79 19.86
C ILE A 439 -11.52 -14.50 18.50
N GLU A 440 -12.77 -14.75 18.11
CA GLU A 440 -13.12 -15.37 16.82
C GLU A 440 -12.61 -14.53 15.65
N TYR A 441 -12.88 -13.23 15.68
CA TYR A 441 -12.46 -12.31 14.64
C TYR A 441 -10.95 -12.25 14.51
N LYS A 442 -10.22 -12.14 15.63
CA LYS A 442 -8.76 -12.14 15.65
C LYS A 442 -8.18 -13.40 15.02
N LYS A 443 -8.75 -14.57 15.33
CA LYS A 443 -8.34 -15.86 14.73
C LYS A 443 -8.70 -15.99 13.26
N GLY A 444 -9.78 -15.32 12.83
CA GLY A 444 -10.26 -15.34 11.44
C GLY A 444 -9.50 -14.42 10.48
N ILE A 445 -8.61 -13.55 10.97
CA ILE A 445 -7.79 -12.69 10.10
C ILE A 445 -6.74 -13.56 9.39
N SER A 446 -6.83 -13.64 8.07
CA SER A 446 -5.92 -14.44 7.25
C SER A 446 -4.57 -13.75 7.03
N ARG A 447 -3.54 -14.55 6.76
CA ARG A 447 -2.19 -14.07 6.41
C ARG A 447 -2.20 -13.06 5.25
N LYS A 448 -2.98 -13.36 4.20
CA LYS A 448 -3.13 -12.49 3.02
C LYS A 448 -3.75 -11.13 3.37
N GLU A 449 -4.65 -11.09 4.34
CA GLU A 449 -5.23 -9.82 4.79
C GLU A 449 -4.23 -8.98 5.58
N ILE A 450 -3.39 -9.60 6.41
CA ILE A 450 -2.27 -8.92 7.09
C ILE A 450 -1.27 -8.40 6.07
N GLU A 451 -0.93 -9.21 5.08
CA GLU A 451 -0.01 -8.82 4.00
C GLU A 451 -0.53 -7.62 3.20
N ASN A 452 -1.80 -7.61 2.81
CA ASN A 452 -2.42 -6.46 2.15
C ASN A 452 -2.31 -5.18 3.00
N ILE A 453 -2.53 -5.29 4.32
CA ILE A 453 -2.38 -4.15 5.23
C ILE A 453 -0.92 -3.67 5.27
N LEU A 454 0.04 -4.59 5.34
CA LEU A 454 1.47 -4.26 5.34
C LEU A 454 1.91 -3.58 4.04
N ASN A 455 1.43 -4.07 2.89
CA ASN A 455 1.72 -3.46 1.59
C ASN A 455 1.22 -2.01 1.55
N GLU A 456 -0.03 -1.75 1.94
CA GLU A 456 -0.56 -0.37 2.02
C GLU A 456 0.24 0.50 3.02
N MET A 457 0.70 -0.07 4.14
CA MET A 457 1.53 0.65 5.11
C MET A 457 2.91 1.01 4.54
N ILE A 458 3.54 0.10 3.79
CA ILE A 458 4.83 0.33 3.12
C ILE A 458 4.68 1.34 1.98
N GLU A 459 3.61 1.28 1.19
CA GLU A 459 3.32 2.27 0.15
C GLU A 459 3.22 3.68 0.72
N LYS A 460 2.56 3.84 1.87
CA LYS A 460 2.49 5.13 2.56
C LYS A 460 3.79 5.54 3.25
N ARG A 461 4.65 4.57 3.60
CA ARG A 461 5.91 4.79 4.32
C ARG A 461 7.04 3.97 3.72
N PRO A 462 7.52 4.31 2.51
CA PRO A 462 8.48 3.47 1.80
C PRO A 462 9.83 3.33 2.54
N SER A 463 10.19 4.26 3.42
CA SER A 463 11.43 4.21 4.21
C SER A 463 11.32 3.42 5.53
N ASP A 464 10.15 2.90 5.88
CA ASP A 464 9.97 2.09 7.09
C ASP A 464 10.49 0.66 6.90
N TRP A 465 11.80 0.51 7.08
CA TRP A 465 12.51 -0.76 6.93
C TRP A 465 12.00 -1.87 7.86
N LYS A 466 11.41 -1.52 9.01
CA LYS A 466 10.87 -2.53 9.93
C LYS A 466 9.65 -3.22 9.32
N LEU A 467 8.78 -2.47 8.65
CA LEU A 467 7.63 -3.05 7.95
C LEU A 467 8.07 -3.97 6.82
N LYS A 468 9.11 -3.58 6.07
CA LYS A 468 9.69 -4.42 5.00
C LYS A 468 10.28 -5.72 5.53
N ALA A 469 11.03 -5.66 6.63
CA ALA A 469 11.56 -6.86 7.27
C ALA A 469 10.46 -7.79 7.79
N GLU A 470 9.43 -7.23 8.45
CA GLU A 470 8.29 -8.00 8.93
C GLU A 470 7.48 -8.60 7.77
N LYS A 471 7.32 -7.90 6.64
CA LYS A 471 6.69 -8.45 5.44
C LYS A 471 7.42 -9.71 4.95
N ILE A 472 8.74 -9.65 4.84
CA ILE A 472 9.57 -10.80 4.42
C ILE A 472 9.45 -11.96 5.40
N LEU A 473 9.58 -11.69 6.70
CA LEU A 473 9.49 -12.71 7.76
C LEU A 473 8.09 -13.33 7.85
N MET A 474 7.05 -12.56 7.51
CA MET A 474 5.68 -13.02 7.45
C MET A 474 5.30 -13.62 6.11
N ALA A 475 6.14 -13.64 5.08
CA ALA A 475 5.84 -14.27 3.80
C ALA A 475 6.22 -15.76 3.81
N ASP A 476 5.72 -16.55 2.85
CA ASP A 476 6.36 -17.85 2.59
C ASP A 476 7.80 -17.63 2.09
N ILE A 477 8.63 -18.67 2.13
CA ILE A 477 10.06 -18.55 1.85
C ILE A 477 10.30 -17.97 0.46
N ASP A 478 9.55 -18.44 -0.55
CA ASP A 478 9.71 -18.00 -1.94
C ASP A 478 9.35 -16.53 -2.14
N MET A 479 8.23 -16.07 -1.58
CA MET A 479 7.84 -14.66 -1.64
C MET A 479 8.77 -13.79 -0.81
N GLY A 480 9.19 -14.25 0.38
CA GLY A 480 10.14 -13.53 1.23
C GLY A 480 11.49 -13.33 0.57
N LEU A 481 12.01 -14.33 -0.16
CA LEU A 481 13.23 -14.22 -0.94
C LEU A 481 13.08 -13.22 -2.09
N LYS A 482 11.96 -13.27 -2.83
CA LYS A 482 11.67 -12.30 -3.91
C LYS A 482 11.59 -10.87 -3.38
N ASP A 483 10.90 -10.66 -2.27
CA ASP A 483 10.81 -9.35 -1.62
C ASP A 483 12.19 -8.87 -1.15
N LEU A 484 13.00 -9.74 -0.53
CA LEU A 484 14.36 -9.39 -0.10
C LEU A 484 15.25 -8.98 -1.28
N ILE A 485 15.19 -9.71 -2.40
CA ILE A 485 15.88 -9.37 -3.65
C ILE A 485 15.40 -8.00 -4.17
N SER A 486 14.08 -7.76 -4.17
CA SER A 486 13.51 -6.49 -4.65
C SER A 486 13.97 -5.27 -3.82
N TYR A 487 14.35 -5.49 -2.56
CA TYR A 487 14.84 -4.45 -1.66
C TYR A 487 16.37 -4.28 -1.67
N GLU A 488 17.12 -4.95 -2.55
CA GLU A 488 18.59 -4.81 -2.62
C GLU A 488 19.05 -3.34 -2.73
N GLN A 489 18.31 -2.54 -3.51
CA GLN A 489 18.61 -1.12 -3.76
C GLN A 489 18.01 -0.17 -2.71
N ASP A 490 17.38 -0.70 -1.66
CA ASP A 490 16.80 0.12 -0.59
C ASP A 490 17.91 0.74 0.28
N GLU A 491 17.80 2.04 0.57
CA GLU A 491 18.75 2.76 1.44
C GLU A 491 18.89 2.14 2.84
N ASN A 492 17.89 1.42 3.32
CA ASN A 492 17.87 0.73 4.61
C ASN A 492 18.05 -0.80 4.48
N PHE A 493 18.46 -1.32 3.32
CA PHE A 493 18.64 -2.76 3.08
C PHE A 493 19.44 -3.46 4.20
N LEU A 494 20.56 -2.86 4.65
CA LEU A 494 21.36 -3.43 5.75
C LEU A 494 20.56 -3.62 7.05
N LYS A 495 19.63 -2.71 7.36
CA LYS A 495 18.78 -2.83 8.55
C LYS A 495 17.75 -3.95 8.38
N ILE A 496 17.19 -4.08 7.18
CA ILE A 496 16.26 -5.16 6.81
C ILE A 496 16.97 -6.51 6.97
N ALA A 497 18.12 -6.69 6.31
CA ALA A 497 18.90 -7.93 6.37
C ALA A 497 19.33 -8.30 7.80
N LYS A 498 19.78 -7.33 8.61
CA LYS A 498 20.15 -7.56 10.02
C LYS A 498 18.96 -8.00 10.87
N GLU A 499 17.77 -7.47 10.63
CA GLU A 499 16.55 -7.86 11.35
C GLU A 499 16.09 -9.26 10.94
N ILE A 500 16.20 -9.61 9.65
CA ILE A 500 15.93 -10.98 9.16
C ILE A 500 16.87 -11.97 9.84
N ILE A 501 18.18 -11.70 9.89
CA ILE A 501 19.17 -12.56 10.56
C ILE A 501 18.85 -12.77 12.04
N LYS A 502 18.23 -11.78 12.69
CA LYS A 502 17.89 -11.87 14.11
C LYS A 502 16.67 -12.75 14.39
N LYS A 503 15.75 -12.88 13.42
CA LYS A 503 14.42 -13.47 13.62
C LYS A 503 14.13 -14.70 12.77
N SER A 504 14.86 -14.93 11.69
CA SER A 504 14.66 -16.04 10.76
C SER A 504 15.51 -17.24 11.13
N ASP A 505 14.91 -18.43 11.07
CA ASP A 505 15.61 -19.72 11.14
C ASP A 505 15.83 -20.34 9.74
N TYR A 506 15.25 -19.76 8.68
CA TYR A 506 15.37 -20.25 7.32
C TYR A 506 16.75 -19.96 6.73
N LYS A 507 17.47 -21.03 6.35
CA LYS A 507 18.87 -20.96 5.89
C LYS A 507 19.02 -20.08 4.66
N GLU A 508 18.07 -20.15 3.73
CA GLU A 508 18.08 -19.41 2.46
C GLU A 508 18.01 -17.90 2.69
N LEU A 509 17.08 -17.46 3.55
CA LEU A 509 16.96 -16.06 3.95
C LEU A 509 18.21 -15.58 4.71
N LEU A 510 18.76 -16.42 5.58
CA LEU A 510 19.99 -16.11 6.31
C LEU A 510 21.19 -15.95 5.36
N LEU A 511 21.40 -16.90 4.44
CA LEU A 511 22.49 -16.87 3.47
C LEU A 511 22.42 -15.62 2.58
N LEU A 512 21.25 -15.32 2.02
CA LEU A 512 21.08 -14.16 1.15
C LEU A 512 21.25 -12.85 1.91
N SER A 513 20.78 -12.79 3.16
CA SER A 513 20.98 -11.62 4.05
C SER A 513 22.44 -11.42 4.43
N LEU A 514 23.16 -12.51 4.77
CA LEU A 514 24.59 -12.47 5.11
C LEU A 514 25.41 -12.04 3.89
N TYR A 515 25.10 -12.56 2.70
CA TYR A 515 25.72 -12.13 1.46
C TYR A 515 25.48 -10.65 1.18
N GLY A 516 24.21 -10.22 1.25
CA GLY A 516 23.84 -8.83 1.00
C GLY A 516 24.54 -7.85 1.95
N ILE A 517 24.72 -8.21 3.23
CA ILE A 517 25.52 -7.41 4.16
C ILE A 517 26.99 -7.44 3.74
N GLY A 518 27.57 -8.62 3.51
CA GLY A 518 28.97 -8.81 3.14
C GLY A 518 29.40 -8.02 1.89
N LYS A 519 28.48 -7.88 0.93
CA LYS A 519 28.67 -7.10 -0.32
C LYS A 519 28.87 -5.60 -0.06
N GLN A 520 28.28 -5.07 1.01
CA GLN A 520 28.29 -3.64 1.33
C GLN A 520 29.21 -3.28 2.50
N GLU A 521 29.34 -4.16 3.50
CA GLU A 521 30.17 -3.97 4.69
C GLU A 521 30.74 -5.31 5.22
N ASN A 522 31.77 -5.23 6.06
CA ASN A 522 32.33 -6.42 6.69
C ASN A 522 31.34 -7.04 7.69
N LEU A 523 31.20 -8.38 7.64
CA LEU A 523 30.38 -9.12 8.59
C LEU A 523 30.91 -9.01 10.02
N SER A 524 30.00 -8.86 10.98
CA SER A 524 30.35 -8.93 12.40
C SER A 524 30.81 -10.33 12.78
N GLN A 525 31.60 -10.46 13.86
CA GLN A 525 32.10 -11.77 14.30
C GLN A 525 30.97 -12.75 14.68
N LYS A 526 29.82 -12.24 15.14
CA LYS A 526 28.62 -13.07 15.36
C LYS A 526 28.08 -13.62 14.03
N ASN A 527 28.01 -12.78 13.01
CA ASN A 527 27.51 -13.17 11.69
C ASN A 527 28.48 -14.10 10.95
N ILE A 528 29.79 -13.94 11.15
CA ILE A 528 30.81 -14.87 10.64
C ILE A 528 30.60 -16.26 11.24
N LYS A 529 30.45 -16.38 12.56
CA LYS A 529 30.15 -17.67 13.21
C LYS A 529 28.87 -18.30 12.71
N LEU A 530 27.83 -17.49 12.47
CA LEU A 530 26.57 -17.96 11.90
C LEU A 530 26.78 -18.48 10.46
N LEU A 531 27.55 -17.76 9.64
CA LEU A 531 27.89 -18.17 8.29
C LEU A 531 28.67 -19.49 8.29
N GLU A 532 29.69 -19.60 9.15
CA GLU A 532 30.51 -20.81 9.34
C GLU A 532 29.68 -22.01 9.85
N SER A 533 28.56 -21.77 10.53
CA SER A 533 27.64 -22.85 10.93
C SER A 533 26.72 -23.33 9.81
N ILE A 534 26.57 -22.55 8.73
CA ILE A 534 25.67 -22.84 7.60
C ILE A 534 26.47 -23.36 6.39
N ILE A 535 27.60 -22.74 6.08
CA ILE A 535 28.46 -23.07 4.93
C ILE A 535 29.48 -24.13 5.33
N TYR A 536 29.75 -25.08 4.44
CA TYR A 536 30.76 -26.11 4.67
C TYR A 536 32.17 -25.47 4.72
N SER A 537 32.99 -25.89 5.68
CA SER A 537 34.25 -25.22 6.03
C SER A 537 35.23 -25.05 4.85
N SER A 538 35.28 -26.02 3.93
CA SER A 538 36.14 -25.94 2.73
C SER A 538 35.68 -24.91 1.69
N ASN A 539 34.44 -24.43 1.78
CA ASN A 539 33.82 -23.55 0.79
C ASN A 539 33.82 -22.06 1.21
N LEU A 540 34.32 -21.74 2.41
CA LEU A 540 34.38 -20.36 2.92
C LEU A 540 35.19 -19.43 2.01
N SER A 541 36.23 -19.93 1.34
CA SER A 541 37.01 -19.14 0.38
C SER A 541 36.17 -18.78 -0.85
N ILE A 542 35.39 -19.71 -1.38
CA ILE A 542 34.50 -19.49 -2.53
C ILE A 542 33.43 -18.44 -2.17
N TYR A 543 32.86 -18.50 -0.96
CA TYR A 543 31.93 -17.47 -0.49
C TYR A 543 32.56 -16.07 -0.48
N LYS A 544 33.83 -15.95 -0.04
CA LYS A 544 34.53 -14.66 -0.01
C LYS A 544 34.74 -14.11 -1.43
N GLU A 545 35.12 -14.96 -2.38
CA GLU A 545 35.23 -14.60 -3.79
C GLU A 545 33.89 -14.07 -4.34
N LEU A 546 32.77 -14.76 -4.06
CA LEU A 546 31.44 -14.30 -4.46
C LEU A 546 31.07 -12.91 -3.91
N VAL A 547 31.51 -12.60 -2.69
CA VAL A 547 31.28 -11.29 -2.06
C VAL A 547 32.14 -10.21 -2.71
N GLU A 548 33.39 -10.53 -3.05
CA GLU A 548 34.32 -9.64 -3.75
C GLU A 548 33.82 -9.30 -5.17
N ASP A 549 33.19 -10.27 -5.85
CA ASP A 549 32.58 -10.09 -7.17
C ASP A 549 31.35 -9.16 -7.17
N LYS A 550 30.78 -8.88 -5.98
CA LYS A 550 29.63 -7.96 -5.79
C LYS A 550 28.42 -8.25 -6.70
N ILE A 551 28.16 -9.53 -6.96
CA ILE A 551 27.01 -10.00 -7.76
C ILE A 551 25.69 -9.46 -7.18
N ALA A 552 24.74 -9.09 -8.05
CA ALA A 552 23.40 -8.65 -7.64
C ALA A 552 22.63 -9.78 -6.94
N LEU A 553 21.77 -9.42 -5.98
CA LEU A 553 20.92 -10.40 -5.32
C LEU A 553 19.95 -11.01 -6.36
N SER A 554 19.93 -12.32 -6.45
CA SER A 554 19.08 -13.05 -7.38
C SER A 554 18.84 -14.48 -6.88
N MET A 555 17.83 -15.15 -7.45
CA MET A 555 17.60 -16.57 -7.17
C MET A 555 18.75 -17.46 -7.67
N GLU A 556 19.41 -17.07 -8.77
CA GLU A 556 20.59 -17.77 -9.28
C GLU A 556 21.76 -17.69 -8.31
N LEU A 557 22.02 -16.50 -7.75
CA LEU A 557 23.02 -16.34 -6.69
C LEU A 557 22.65 -17.16 -5.45
N LEU A 558 21.38 -17.17 -5.05
CA LEU A 558 20.94 -17.98 -3.92
C LEU A 558 21.26 -19.46 -4.14
N ASN A 559 20.97 -20.01 -5.32
CA ASN A 559 21.29 -21.41 -5.64
C ASN A 559 22.79 -21.69 -5.49
N ARG A 560 23.64 -20.80 -6.01
CA ARG A 560 25.10 -20.89 -5.82
C ARG A 560 25.50 -20.85 -4.34
N LEU A 561 24.87 -20.00 -3.53
CA LEU A 561 25.13 -19.92 -2.08
C LEU A 561 24.68 -21.19 -1.34
N VAL A 562 23.55 -21.79 -1.75
CA VAL A 562 23.04 -23.04 -1.18
C VAL A 562 23.97 -24.21 -1.51
N GLU A 563 24.55 -24.28 -2.70
CA GLU A 563 25.57 -25.28 -3.06
C GLU A 563 26.77 -25.26 -2.10
N LEU A 564 27.15 -24.09 -1.57
CA LEU A 564 28.26 -23.95 -0.63
C LEU A 564 27.97 -24.62 0.74
N THR A 565 26.72 -24.96 1.03
CA THR A 565 26.35 -25.66 2.29
C THR A 565 26.77 -27.13 2.30
N MET A 566 27.11 -27.68 1.13
CA MET A 566 27.58 -29.06 0.94
C MET A 566 29.03 -29.10 0.44
N PRO A 567 29.77 -30.19 0.66
CA PRO A 567 31.13 -30.31 0.13
C PRO A 567 31.13 -30.29 -1.41
N ILE A 568 31.83 -29.32 -2.01
CA ILE A 568 32.00 -29.26 -3.47
C ILE A 568 33.13 -30.21 -3.87
N ARG A 569 32.80 -31.30 -4.57
CA ARG A 569 33.79 -32.24 -5.09
C ARG A 569 34.69 -31.52 -6.11
N LYS A 570 35.98 -31.38 -5.80
CA LYS A 570 36.95 -30.86 -6.77
C LYS A 570 37.12 -31.90 -7.88
N LYS A 571 36.76 -31.57 -9.12
CA LYS A 571 37.22 -32.33 -10.28
C LYS A 571 38.73 -32.19 -10.37
N ILE A 572 39.45 -33.27 -10.11
CA ILE A 572 40.89 -33.32 -10.35
C ILE A 572 41.06 -33.50 -11.86
N GLU A 573 41.52 -32.46 -12.55
CA GLU A 573 42.09 -32.63 -13.89
C GLU A 573 43.47 -33.27 -13.72
N LEU A 574 43.55 -34.55 -14.01
CA LEU A 574 44.83 -35.27 -14.11
C LEU A 574 45.58 -34.77 -15.35
N ASP A 575 46.77 -34.21 -15.13
CA ASP A 575 47.71 -33.88 -16.21
C ASP A 575 48.23 -35.18 -16.84
N MET A 576 47.60 -35.59 -17.94
CA MET A 576 47.92 -36.83 -18.64
C MET A 576 49.37 -36.88 -19.11
N ASN A 577 50.02 -35.73 -19.34
CA ASN A 577 51.43 -35.68 -19.71
C ASN A 577 52.34 -36.11 -18.55
N LYS A 578 52.01 -35.69 -17.32
CA LYS A 578 52.73 -36.16 -16.12
C LYS A 578 52.46 -37.63 -15.84
N VAL A 579 51.24 -38.10 -16.09
CA VAL A 579 50.91 -39.53 -15.97
C VAL A 579 51.70 -40.37 -16.97
N GLU A 580 51.86 -39.91 -18.22
CA GLU A 580 52.72 -40.56 -19.21
C GLU A 580 54.20 -40.51 -18.83
N LEU A 581 54.68 -39.37 -18.31
CA LEU A 581 56.06 -39.24 -17.85
C LEU A 581 56.34 -40.20 -16.69
N SER A 582 55.47 -40.27 -15.69
CA SER A 582 55.60 -41.20 -14.57
C SER A 582 55.46 -42.66 -15.00
N LYS A 583 54.62 -42.98 -16.00
CA LYS A 583 54.59 -44.33 -16.59
C LYS A 583 55.91 -44.67 -17.27
N LYS A 584 56.53 -43.71 -17.96
CA LYS A 584 57.81 -43.90 -18.63
C LYS A 584 58.95 -44.08 -17.64
N GLU A 585 59.02 -43.24 -16.60
CA GLU A 585 59.98 -43.35 -15.50
C GLU A 585 59.81 -44.67 -14.73
N LEU A 586 58.57 -45.11 -14.51
CA LEU A 586 58.28 -46.40 -13.89
C LEU A 586 58.72 -47.55 -14.79
N THR A 587 58.49 -47.47 -16.10
CA THR A 587 58.93 -48.49 -17.06
C THR A 587 60.46 -48.56 -17.14
N GLU A 588 61.16 -47.41 -17.13
CA GLU A 588 62.62 -47.36 -17.03
C GLU A 588 63.12 -47.98 -15.73
N THR A 589 62.47 -47.68 -14.60
CA THR A 589 62.83 -48.26 -13.30
C THR A 589 62.58 -49.77 -13.28
N VAL A 590 61.46 -50.24 -13.82
CA VAL A 590 61.13 -51.66 -13.94
C VAL A 590 62.12 -52.38 -14.86
N ASN A 591 62.53 -51.75 -15.97
CA ASN A 591 63.55 -52.30 -16.87
C ASN A 591 64.91 -52.40 -16.17
N ILE A 592 65.32 -51.39 -15.40
CA ILE A 592 66.57 -51.45 -14.61
C ILE A 592 66.50 -52.57 -13.57
N VAL A 593 65.34 -52.79 -12.95
CA VAL A 593 65.13 -53.87 -11.98
C VAL A 593 65.12 -55.25 -12.67
N GLN A 594 64.53 -55.37 -13.86
CA GLN A 594 64.57 -56.58 -14.69
C GLN A 594 65.99 -56.88 -15.21
N GLU A 595 66.81 -55.87 -15.47
CA GLU A 595 68.21 -56.03 -15.84
C GLU A 595 69.07 -56.52 -14.65
N TYR A 596 68.65 -56.22 -13.42
CA TYR A 596 69.29 -56.69 -12.18
C TYR A 596 68.82 -58.09 -11.73
N ILE A 597 67.60 -58.47 -12.08
CA ILE A 597 67.01 -59.78 -11.77
C ILE A 597 67.07 -60.60 -13.06
N GLY A 598 68.22 -61.25 -13.28
CA GLY A 598 68.49 -62.03 -14.49
C GLY A 598 67.36 -62.96 -14.94
N GLU A 599 67.26 -63.08 -16.26
CA GLU A 599 66.28 -63.86 -17.02
C GLU A 599 65.85 -65.16 -16.35
N ASN A 600 64.57 -65.27 -16.01
CA ASN A 600 63.87 -66.55 -16.03
C ASN A 600 62.70 -66.42 -17.01
N GLU A 601 62.73 -67.31 -17.99
CA GLU A 601 61.83 -67.46 -19.12
C GLU A 601 60.35 -67.39 -18.70
N ASP A 602 59.54 -66.60 -19.40
CA ASP A 602 58.43 -67.17 -20.19
C ASP A 602 57.74 -66.14 -21.10
N LYS A 603 57.19 -66.68 -22.19
CA LYS A 603 56.94 -66.06 -23.49
C LYS A 603 55.85 -64.99 -23.55
N ILE A 604 56.13 -64.02 -24.42
CA ILE A 604 55.25 -62.99 -24.99
C ILE A 604 54.13 -63.62 -25.84
N ILE A 605 52.90 -63.10 -25.75
CA ILE A 605 52.00 -62.92 -26.90
C ILE A 605 51.35 -61.53 -26.81
N GLU A 606 51.70 -60.68 -27.77
CA GLU A 606 51.04 -59.42 -28.11
C GLU A 606 49.66 -59.67 -28.76
N THR A 607 48.71 -58.76 -28.61
CA THR A 607 47.87 -58.39 -29.76
C THR A 607 47.28 -56.99 -29.63
N GLU A 608 47.43 -56.24 -30.71
CA GLU A 608 47.07 -54.84 -30.91
C GLU A 608 45.55 -54.57 -31.02
N ASN A 609 45.22 -53.32 -30.69
CA ASN A 609 44.02 -52.55 -30.96
C ASN A 609 43.20 -52.91 -32.21
N LYS A 610 41.86 -52.78 -32.07
CA LYS A 610 40.99 -52.04 -33.01
C LYS A 610 39.62 -51.74 -32.39
N ASN A 611 39.29 -50.45 -32.31
CA ASN A 611 37.89 -49.97 -32.20
C ASN A 611 37.13 -50.27 -33.51
N PRO A 612 35.80 -50.37 -33.45
CA PRO A 612 34.99 -49.33 -34.10
C PRO A 612 33.77 -48.85 -33.31
N ILE A 613 33.22 -47.73 -33.79
CA ILE A 613 32.24 -46.82 -33.20
C ILE A 613 30.80 -47.10 -33.73
N GLU A 614 29.80 -46.76 -32.89
CA GLU A 614 28.41 -46.30 -33.15
C GLU A 614 27.18 -47.26 -33.24
N LYS A 615 26.34 -47.17 -32.17
CA LYS A 615 24.92 -46.70 -32.10
C LYS A 615 23.81 -47.43 -32.88
N ILE A 616 22.88 -48.10 -32.16
CA ILE A 616 21.52 -47.62 -31.73
C ILE A 616 20.62 -48.82 -31.33
N VAL A 617 20.23 -48.81 -30.05
CA VAL A 617 18.88 -49.01 -29.44
C VAL A 617 18.16 -50.37 -29.48
N GLU A 618 17.64 -50.66 -28.28
CA GLU A 618 16.53 -51.54 -27.86
C GLU A 618 16.79 -53.05 -27.70
N GLU A 619 17.05 -53.45 -26.46
CA GLU A 619 16.34 -54.53 -25.75
C GLU A 619 16.61 -54.41 -24.23
N ILE A 620 15.55 -54.26 -23.43
CA ILE A 620 15.60 -54.36 -21.97
C ILE A 620 15.24 -55.80 -21.65
N ASP A 621 16.22 -56.59 -21.23
CA ASP A 621 16.17 -57.50 -20.06
C ASP A 621 17.46 -58.31 -20.10
N ASP A 622 18.48 -57.92 -19.31
CA ASP A 622 19.63 -58.79 -19.07
C ASP A 622 20.28 -58.48 -17.72
N LYS A 623 20.57 -59.56 -17.00
CA LYS A 623 21.28 -59.60 -15.71
C LYS A 623 22.54 -58.75 -15.73
N LEU A 624 22.77 -57.96 -14.68
CA LEU A 624 24.06 -57.34 -14.40
C LEU A 624 25.07 -58.44 -14.00
N ASP A 625 25.83 -58.93 -14.98
CA ASP A 625 26.94 -59.86 -14.74
C ASP A 625 28.17 -59.07 -14.29
N PHE A 626 28.37 -58.99 -12.97
CA PHE A 626 29.57 -58.38 -12.40
C PHE A 626 30.77 -59.32 -12.57
N LYS A 627 31.83 -58.84 -13.22
CA LYS A 627 33.11 -59.53 -13.40
C LYS A 627 33.69 -60.03 -12.07
N TYR A 628 33.49 -59.27 -10.98
CA TYR A 628 33.93 -59.65 -9.64
C TYR A 628 32.77 -60.03 -8.68
N GLY A 629 31.61 -60.45 -9.23
CA GLY A 629 30.40 -60.74 -8.45
C GLY A 629 30.57 -61.83 -7.37
N GLU A 630 31.39 -62.86 -7.62
CA GLU A 630 31.71 -63.90 -6.62
C GLU A 630 32.49 -63.34 -5.42
N PHE A 631 33.45 -62.45 -5.68
CA PHE A 631 34.24 -61.79 -4.64
C PHE A 631 33.36 -60.86 -3.78
N LEU A 632 32.44 -60.13 -4.42
CA LEU A 632 31.52 -59.24 -3.71
C LEU A 632 30.51 -60.01 -2.86
N ASN A 633 29.96 -61.12 -3.37
CA ASN A 633 29.13 -62.05 -2.59
C ASN A 633 29.89 -62.60 -1.38
N LEU A 634 31.16 -62.98 -1.57
CA LEU A 634 32.00 -63.50 -0.50
C LEU A 634 32.19 -62.46 0.61
N ILE A 635 32.53 -61.20 0.25
CA ILE A 635 32.70 -60.11 1.23
C ILE A 635 31.38 -59.76 1.92
N LEU A 636 30.25 -59.70 1.18
CA LEU A 636 28.93 -59.44 1.76
C LEU A 636 28.55 -60.49 2.82
N ASN A 637 28.92 -61.76 2.60
CA ASN A 637 28.57 -62.86 3.51
C ASN A 637 29.45 -62.90 4.76
N ILE A 638 30.74 -62.56 4.66
CA ILE A 638 31.67 -62.59 5.80
C ILE A 638 31.82 -61.24 6.50
N GLY A 639 31.32 -60.16 5.89
CA GLY A 639 31.36 -58.77 6.38
C GLY A 639 32.73 -58.11 6.20
N ALA A 640 33.81 -58.77 6.64
CA ALA A 640 35.18 -58.30 6.50
C ALA A 640 36.13 -59.46 6.24
N MET A 641 36.98 -59.33 5.22
CA MET A 641 37.96 -60.32 4.78
C MET A 641 39.36 -59.94 5.27
N LYS A 642 40.18 -60.87 5.75
CA LYS A 642 41.59 -60.56 6.05
C LYS A 642 42.39 -60.24 4.78
N ILE A 643 43.35 -59.32 4.87
CA ILE A 643 44.24 -58.96 3.77
C ILE A 643 44.98 -60.17 3.18
N GLU A 644 45.37 -61.14 4.00
CA GLU A 644 46.05 -62.36 3.55
C GLU A 644 45.20 -63.20 2.60
N ASP A 645 43.90 -63.35 2.90
CA ASP A 645 42.95 -64.05 2.05
C ASP A 645 42.66 -63.25 0.76
N GLY A 646 42.52 -61.92 0.88
CA GLY A 646 42.35 -61.04 -0.27
C GLY A 646 43.56 -61.03 -1.22
N LYS A 647 44.78 -61.13 -0.68
CA LYS A 647 46.00 -61.26 -1.49
C LYS A 647 45.99 -62.55 -2.31
N ARG A 648 45.53 -63.67 -1.73
CA ARG A 648 45.41 -64.93 -2.47
C ARG A 648 44.40 -64.80 -3.62
N ILE A 649 43.23 -64.22 -3.36
CA ILE A 649 42.21 -64.00 -4.40
C ILE A 649 42.73 -63.07 -5.51
N ALA A 650 43.45 -62.01 -5.16
CA ALA A 650 44.06 -61.10 -6.14
C ALA A 650 45.12 -61.81 -7.00
N MET A 651 45.96 -62.65 -6.39
CA MET A 651 46.96 -63.47 -7.08
C MET A 651 46.31 -64.51 -8.01
N ASP A 652 45.23 -65.15 -7.58
CA ASP A 652 44.44 -66.07 -8.42
C ASP A 652 43.82 -65.35 -9.64
N ASN A 653 43.59 -64.04 -9.52
CA ASN A 653 43.15 -63.14 -10.61
C ASN A 653 44.32 -62.47 -11.36
N GLY A 654 45.58 -62.86 -11.10
CA GLY A 654 46.77 -62.35 -11.81
C GLY A 654 47.14 -60.90 -11.47
N THR A 655 46.68 -60.36 -10.34
CA THR A 655 46.89 -58.94 -9.97
C THR A 655 47.41 -58.79 -8.53
N LEU A 656 47.97 -57.61 -8.22
CA LEU A 656 48.30 -57.23 -6.84
C LEU A 656 47.03 -56.78 -6.11
N LEU A 657 46.95 -57.00 -4.79
CA LEU A 657 45.76 -56.68 -3.99
C LEU A 657 45.21 -55.26 -4.26
N ASN A 658 46.06 -54.23 -4.24
CA ASN A 658 45.60 -52.85 -4.44
C ASN A 658 45.07 -52.63 -5.87
N ALA A 659 45.62 -53.31 -6.87
CA ALA A 659 45.13 -53.25 -8.24
C ALA A 659 43.79 -53.99 -8.36
N PHE A 660 43.67 -55.18 -7.76
CA PHE A 660 42.44 -55.95 -7.70
C PHE A 660 41.29 -55.16 -7.07
N ILE A 661 41.50 -54.57 -5.89
CA ILE A 661 40.50 -53.76 -5.19
C ILE A 661 40.16 -52.50 -6.00
N SER A 662 41.13 -51.90 -6.69
CA SER A 662 40.87 -50.76 -7.58
C SER A 662 40.01 -51.16 -8.79
N GLU A 663 40.18 -52.37 -9.33
CA GLU A 663 39.36 -52.87 -10.45
C GLU A 663 37.93 -53.17 -10.01
N VAL A 664 37.76 -53.81 -8.84
CA VAL A 664 36.45 -54.06 -8.24
C VAL A 664 35.73 -52.73 -7.95
N ASN A 665 36.42 -51.76 -7.35
CA ASN A 665 35.85 -50.44 -7.11
C ASN A 665 35.51 -49.71 -8.40
N ARG A 666 36.31 -49.86 -9.47
CA ARG A 666 35.99 -49.26 -10.78
C ARG A 666 34.71 -49.84 -11.36
N GLU A 667 34.50 -51.15 -11.22
CA GLU A 667 33.25 -51.79 -11.66
C GLU A 667 32.04 -51.32 -10.86
N LEU A 668 32.17 -51.17 -9.53
CA LEU A 668 31.10 -50.68 -8.66
C LEU A 668 30.85 -49.17 -8.81
N TYR A 669 31.86 -48.40 -9.19
CA TYR A 669 31.78 -46.94 -9.33
C TYR A 669 30.74 -46.52 -10.38
N GLU A 670 30.53 -47.31 -11.43
CA GLU A 670 29.50 -47.04 -12.44
C GLU A 670 28.08 -46.98 -11.82
N TYR A 671 27.85 -47.68 -10.71
CA TYR A 671 26.55 -47.76 -10.03
C TYR A 671 26.49 -46.92 -8.76
N ILE A 672 27.52 -46.99 -7.93
CA ILE A 672 27.56 -46.39 -6.59
C ILE A 672 28.18 -44.98 -6.64
N GLN A 673 28.93 -44.66 -7.71
CA GLN A 673 29.62 -43.36 -7.91
C GLN A 673 30.54 -42.96 -6.74
N ASP A 674 31.01 -43.94 -5.98
CA ASP A 674 31.95 -43.77 -4.87
C ASP A 674 32.81 -45.03 -4.64
N GLN A 675 33.88 -44.89 -3.86
CA GLN A 675 34.71 -46.01 -3.42
C GLN A 675 33.93 -46.88 -2.45
N THR A 676 33.70 -48.13 -2.83
CA THR A 676 32.78 -49.03 -2.14
C THR A 676 33.50 -50.07 -1.29
N ILE A 677 34.61 -50.62 -1.80
CA ILE A 677 35.50 -51.52 -1.08
C ILE A 677 36.64 -50.71 -0.48
N ILE A 678 36.80 -50.84 0.85
CA ILE A 678 37.82 -50.18 1.63
C ILE A 678 38.73 -51.21 2.30
N ILE A 679 39.98 -50.82 2.52
CA ILE A 679 40.94 -51.55 3.33
C ILE A 679 41.10 -50.78 4.64
N ASP A 680 40.70 -51.38 5.74
CA ASP A 680 40.70 -50.81 7.08
C ASP A 680 41.52 -51.73 7.99
N ASP A 681 42.64 -51.22 8.51
CA ASP A 681 43.71 -51.97 9.18
C ASP A 681 44.15 -53.22 8.38
N ASP A 682 43.85 -54.42 8.90
CA ASP A 682 44.20 -55.74 8.34
C ASP A 682 43.05 -56.40 7.58
N TYR A 683 41.96 -55.66 7.29
CA TYR A 683 40.75 -56.20 6.68
C TYR A 683 40.27 -55.41 5.46
N ILE A 684 39.68 -56.14 4.51
CA ILE A 684 39.01 -55.65 3.32
C ILE A 684 37.50 -55.79 3.57
N LYS A 685 36.76 -54.69 3.50
CA LYS A 685 35.30 -54.68 3.72
C LYS A 685 34.61 -53.75 2.73
N ILE A 686 33.31 -53.97 2.54
CA ILE A 686 32.45 -52.95 1.92
C ILE A 686 32.21 -51.87 2.99
N ASP A 687 32.35 -50.61 2.61
CA ASP A 687 32.03 -49.49 3.49
C ASP A 687 30.57 -49.63 3.97
N GLU A 688 30.34 -49.45 5.28
CA GLU A 688 29.04 -49.62 5.93
C GLU A 688 27.93 -48.82 5.25
N PHE A 689 28.25 -47.66 4.67
CA PHE A 689 27.28 -46.83 3.93
C PHE A 689 26.79 -47.46 2.63
N TYR A 690 27.56 -48.39 2.04
CA TYR A 690 27.32 -48.97 0.72
C TYR A 690 26.94 -50.45 0.75
N VAL A 691 26.95 -51.10 1.92
CA VAL A 691 26.63 -52.53 2.07
C VAL A 691 25.27 -52.90 1.48
N ASP A 692 24.23 -52.09 1.75
CA ASP A 692 22.88 -52.38 1.27
C ASP A 692 22.75 -52.17 -0.24
N MET A 693 23.39 -51.13 -0.80
CA MET A 693 23.45 -50.89 -2.24
C MET A 693 24.20 -52.00 -2.99
N VAL A 694 25.34 -52.46 -2.46
CA VAL A 694 26.07 -53.60 -3.05
C VAL A 694 25.25 -54.88 -2.96
N ARG A 695 24.49 -55.07 -1.88
CA ARG A 695 23.58 -56.21 -1.74
C ARG A 695 22.45 -56.15 -2.77
N GLU A 696 21.86 -54.99 -3.02
CA GLU A 696 20.84 -54.80 -4.07
C GLU A 696 21.39 -55.02 -5.48
N LEU A 697 22.63 -54.58 -5.75
CA LEU A 697 23.27 -54.79 -7.05
C LEU A 697 23.58 -56.27 -7.35
N ILE A 698 23.75 -57.09 -6.31
CA ILE A 698 24.18 -58.49 -6.44
C ILE A 698 23.04 -59.48 -6.18
N LYS A 699 22.06 -59.13 -5.34
CA LYS A 699 20.88 -59.94 -5.04
C LYS A 699 19.63 -59.28 -5.62
N ASN A 700 19.11 -59.86 -6.69
CA ASN A 700 17.70 -59.74 -7.06
C ASN A 700 16.84 -60.32 -5.93
N GLU A 701 15.73 -59.66 -5.60
CA GLU A 701 14.70 -60.12 -4.66
C GLU A 701 14.32 -61.60 -4.91
N GLU A 702 14.26 -62.40 -3.83
CA GLU A 702 13.32 -63.52 -3.75
C GLU A 702 11.93 -62.97 -3.41
#